data_AF-A0A9P8W0I6-F1
#
_entry.id   AF-A0A9P8W0I6-F1
#
_cell.length_a   1.000
_cell.length_b   1.000
_cell.length_c   1.000
_cell.angle_alpha   90.00
_cell.angle_beta   90.00
_cell.angle_gamma   90.00
#
_symmetry.space_group_name_H-M   'P 1'
#
loop_
_entity.id
_entity.type
_entity.pdbx_description
1 polymer ?
#
loop_
_entity_poly.entity_id
_entity_poly.type
_entity_poly.pdbx_seq_one_letter_code
_entity_poly.pdbx_strand_id
1 'polypeptide(L)'
;MLRGDRGDTASTSSRSYGGYGPAEPRLFEFSERGRTLSPRCVEMSKQHPEEFLNYLQQAWRRDRVYAKENPDSILDVKALRVLCQDGKFRPLGNSYIPLPKLVYLRSRYMLEGEIFPFLRLDPPLKPDGGLGSWRCLRAFAKYHDDLDFFLEMLIRVRRQNTVEFPRRILELYLRIQAECEDSKDPGASQQKTRDVFEKEQLVYIDPIWRPPSECLMDDLCEMSSTLSKSALFPVPRNWDASKSELASLREFYSQTLRVRNASFQTILDVLEKRDFDAPLDPSNLWLTDDLYRALDKLRFELSPQDCAELKSAFAEKAIIAVAPGDSVVWLNSSGCIWAPKLDSLEVNDLSKHYSELKEFFTNFLDVKQNDAGLLFDSLISVASLSPGSSRDDTARGLLVALSEKIPEYGYAFNKKRFLRSPVFPVATPEGDVLLCASTMEFSIADRKYLKDAFSGKLNLLDFDPKTVWMLNNLLVWAGLEKRYLSRIVEETGPVEEDFKSIELAGEISSKAGQLLRIAVHFRSPRTTNPKATSWLQEVLEHAQVRLVSGFPSKLVYRSGNAEITAENPMGGLDIKDTVGLVIYADDENWELLKHTVLPRRLLEWMMTNPDTKAVEGMTEQALSLARSVLNVASGREAIIPKMLDAEGIVDIEALNASPYWRVNNEPTPEPGPSKTEQLPPPKTLDEPAPTPAPAKEASARPRLPTSKRGSERRDSEKQSWESEFVANEATLLNFSDSED
;
A
#
# COMPACT_ATOMS: atom_id res chain seq x y z
N MET A 1 -52.27 90.27 -43.08
CA MET A 1 -52.87 90.47 -44.43
C MET A 1 -52.43 89.33 -45.34
N LEU A 2 -52.83 89.33 -46.62
CA LEU A 2 -52.87 88.14 -47.48
C LEU A 2 -51.56 87.78 -48.22
N ARG A 3 -51.36 86.47 -48.39
CA ARG A 3 -50.74 85.72 -49.53
C ARG A 3 -49.44 86.21 -50.20
N GLY A 4 -48.52 85.26 -50.33
CA GLY A 4 -47.55 85.11 -51.42
C GLY A 4 -47.05 83.66 -51.44
N ASP A 5 -47.12 82.96 -52.58
CA ASP A 5 -46.86 81.50 -52.69
C ASP A 5 -46.01 81.18 -53.95
N ARG A 6 -45.26 80.07 -53.87
CA ARG A 6 -44.43 79.39 -54.89
C ARG A 6 -43.16 80.10 -55.40
N GLY A 7 -42.10 79.30 -55.51
CA GLY A 7 -40.83 79.65 -56.12
C GLY A 7 -39.82 78.49 -56.25
N ASP A 8 -40.26 77.22 -56.20
CA ASP A 8 -39.36 76.07 -56.26
C ASP A 8 -38.78 75.85 -57.65
N THR A 9 -37.45 75.96 -57.77
CA THR A 9 -36.66 75.25 -58.79
C THR A 9 -35.41 74.67 -58.15
N ALA A 10 -35.42 73.35 -57.92
CA ALA A 10 -34.25 72.65 -57.43
C ALA A 10 -33.15 72.59 -58.50
N SER A 11 -31.93 73.02 -58.14
CA SER A 11 -30.72 72.80 -58.94
C SER A 11 -29.74 71.96 -58.11
N THR A 12 -29.78 70.65 -58.30
CA THR A 12 -28.88 69.69 -57.65
C THR A 12 -27.43 69.91 -58.13
N SER A 13 -26.61 70.54 -57.28
CA SER A 13 -25.15 70.57 -57.45
C SER A 13 -24.49 69.71 -56.37
N SER A 14 -24.35 68.42 -56.64
CA SER A 14 -23.54 67.50 -55.85
C SER A 14 -22.07 67.98 -55.82
N ARG A 15 -21.65 68.63 -54.72
CA ARG A 15 -20.24 68.88 -54.44
C ARG A 15 -19.73 67.93 -53.36
N SER A 16 -19.14 66.86 -53.84
CA SER A 16 -18.21 66.01 -53.10
C SER A 16 -17.11 66.87 -52.46
N TYR A 17 -17.14 67.05 -51.15
CA TYR A 17 -16.03 67.62 -50.38
C TYR A 17 -14.92 66.59 -50.14
N GLY A 18 -14.41 66.02 -51.24
CA GLY A 18 -13.09 65.39 -51.27
C GLY A 18 -12.04 66.50 -51.21
N GLY A 19 -11.72 66.97 -50.00
CA GLY A 19 -10.91 68.16 -49.76
C GLY A 19 -9.71 67.88 -48.87
N TYR A 20 -8.64 67.30 -49.45
CA TYR A 20 -7.33 67.18 -48.80
C TYR A 20 -6.64 68.55 -48.70
N GLY A 21 -7.11 69.39 -47.76
CA GLY A 21 -6.26 70.40 -47.15
C GLY A 21 -5.37 69.77 -46.07
N PRO A 22 -4.25 70.39 -45.69
CA PRO A 22 -3.46 69.96 -44.53
C PRO A 22 -4.24 70.25 -43.24
N ALA A 23 -5.09 69.32 -42.83
CA ALA A 23 -5.77 69.40 -41.55
C ALA A 23 -4.73 69.42 -40.42
N GLU A 24 -4.82 70.42 -39.54
CA GLU A 24 -3.92 70.55 -38.38
C GLU A 24 -3.83 69.24 -37.60
N PRO A 25 -2.64 68.81 -37.15
CA PRO A 25 -2.49 67.55 -36.43
C PRO A 25 -3.33 67.54 -35.14
N ARG A 26 -4.19 66.53 -35.00
CA ARG A 26 -5.11 66.32 -33.87
C ARG A 26 -4.84 64.97 -33.22
N LEU A 27 -4.92 64.90 -31.89
CA LEU A 27 -5.01 63.62 -31.17
C LEU A 27 -6.46 63.17 -31.06
N PHE A 28 -7.40 64.11 -30.91
CA PHE A 28 -8.79 63.81 -30.62
C PHE A 28 -9.77 64.53 -31.55
N GLU A 29 -10.86 63.86 -31.89
CA GLU A 29 -11.97 64.37 -32.70
C GLU A 29 -13.31 64.05 -32.02
N PHE A 30 -14.33 64.86 -32.28
CA PHE A 30 -15.66 64.67 -31.70
C PHE A 30 -16.43 63.55 -32.41
N SER A 31 -16.97 62.62 -31.63
CA SER A 31 -17.95 61.62 -32.04
C SER A 31 -19.26 61.83 -31.28
N GLU A 32 -20.31 61.10 -31.67
CA GLU A 32 -21.61 61.09 -30.97
C GLU A 32 -21.52 60.59 -29.51
N ARG A 33 -20.40 59.94 -29.13
CA ARG A 33 -20.14 59.43 -27.76
C ARG A 33 -19.13 60.27 -26.97
N GLY A 34 -18.85 61.50 -27.41
CA GLY A 34 -17.77 62.34 -26.88
C GLY A 34 -16.53 62.32 -27.79
N ARG A 35 -15.40 62.90 -27.35
CA ARG A 35 -14.18 62.87 -28.19
C ARG A 35 -13.46 61.54 -28.09
N THR A 36 -13.13 60.98 -29.24
CA THR A 36 -12.34 59.75 -29.39
C THR A 36 -10.97 60.08 -30.00
N LEU A 37 -10.06 59.09 -30.06
CA LEU A 37 -8.87 59.18 -30.91
C LEU A 37 -9.25 59.61 -32.33
N SER A 38 -8.55 60.61 -32.86
CA SER A 38 -8.66 61.04 -34.25
C SER A 38 -8.34 59.87 -35.20
N PRO A 39 -9.18 59.60 -36.22
CA PRO A 39 -8.84 58.62 -37.25
C PRO A 39 -7.48 58.89 -37.91
N ARG A 40 -7.12 60.17 -38.09
CA ARG A 40 -5.81 60.57 -38.62
C ARG A 40 -4.66 60.31 -37.63
N CYS A 41 -4.89 60.43 -36.33
CA CYS A 41 -3.90 60.03 -35.32
C CYS A 41 -3.62 58.51 -35.38
N VAL A 42 -4.68 57.70 -35.45
CA VAL A 42 -4.57 56.24 -35.62
C VAL A 42 -3.91 55.89 -36.94
N GLU A 43 -4.27 56.56 -38.03
CA GLU A 43 -3.69 56.36 -39.36
C GLU A 43 -2.19 56.67 -39.38
N MET A 44 -1.76 57.83 -38.86
CA MET A 44 -0.34 58.18 -38.75
C MET A 44 0.45 57.15 -37.94
N SER A 45 -0.12 56.62 -36.84
CA SER A 45 0.54 55.57 -36.03
C SER A 45 0.69 54.21 -36.74
N LYS A 46 0.00 54.01 -37.88
CA LYS A 46 0.01 52.77 -38.67
C LYS A 46 0.76 52.90 -39.99
N GLN A 47 0.63 54.03 -40.68
CA GLN A 47 1.24 54.28 -41.99
C GLN A 47 2.62 54.94 -41.87
N HIS A 48 2.83 55.80 -40.87
CA HIS A 48 4.05 56.59 -40.68
C HIS A 48 4.55 56.57 -39.22
N PRO A 49 4.78 55.38 -38.62
CA PRO A 49 5.10 55.24 -37.19
C PRO A 49 6.45 55.88 -36.78
N GLU A 50 7.37 56.07 -37.73
CA GLU A 50 8.60 56.86 -37.56
C GLU A 50 8.35 58.37 -37.44
N GLU A 51 7.38 58.93 -38.17
CA GLU A 51 6.98 60.34 -38.04
C GLU A 51 6.00 60.58 -36.88
N PHE A 52 5.35 59.52 -36.37
CA PHE A 52 4.26 59.63 -35.40
C PHE A 52 4.64 60.41 -34.12
N LEU A 53 5.89 60.29 -33.62
CA LEU A 53 6.31 61.07 -32.45
C LEU A 53 6.39 62.58 -32.76
N ASN A 54 6.77 62.95 -33.98
CA ASN A 54 6.76 64.34 -34.45
C ASN A 54 5.33 64.86 -34.69
N TYR A 55 4.40 64.00 -35.15
CA TYR A 55 2.97 64.31 -35.22
C TYR A 55 2.38 64.55 -33.81
N LEU A 56 2.63 63.64 -32.87
CA LEU A 56 2.20 63.69 -31.48
C LEU A 56 2.68 64.99 -30.80
N GLN A 57 3.94 65.36 -31.00
CA GLN A 57 4.53 66.60 -30.49
C GLN A 57 3.80 67.86 -30.99
N GLN A 58 3.33 67.87 -32.24
CA GLN A 58 2.60 69.00 -32.82
C GLN A 58 1.16 69.06 -32.28
N ALA A 59 0.43 67.93 -32.36
CA ALA A 59 -0.96 67.84 -31.91
C ALA A 59 -1.11 68.16 -30.40
N TRP A 60 -0.17 67.69 -29.58
CA TRP A 60 -0.18 67.94 -28.13
C TRP A 60 -0.17 69.43 -27.75
N ARG A 61 0.41 70.32 -28.56
CA ARG A 61 0.44 71.76 -28.29
C ARG A 61 -0.96 72.33 -28.08
N ARG A 62 -1.94 71.80 -28.81
CA ARG A 62 -3.34 72.21 -28.80
C ARG A 62 -4.19 71.30 -27.90
N ASP A 63 -4.07 69.98 -28.07
CA ASP A 63 -5.00 69.01 -27.46
C ASP A 63 -4.68 68.70 -25.98
N ARG A 64 -3.53 69.16 -25.45
CA ARG A 64 -3.15 69.08 -24.02
C ARG A 64 -4.19 69.57 -23.01
N VAL A 65 -5.04 70.52 -23.40
CA VAL A 65 -6.06 71.09 -22.49
C VAL A 65 -7.15 70.03 -22.25
N TYR A 66 -7.71 69.51 -23.33
CA TYR A 66 -8.70 68.42 -23.29
C TYR A 66 -8.16 67.17 -22.59
N ALA A 67 -6.91 66.78 -22.87
CA ALA A 67 -6.28 65.62 -22.24
C ALA A 67 -6.03 65.80 -20.73
N LYS A 68 -5.93 67.04 -20.23
CA LYS A 68 -5.87 67.34 -18.80
C LYS A 68 -7.25 67.24 -18.14
N GLU A 69 -8.30 67.61 -18.88
CA GLU A 69 -9.69 67.54 -18.44
C GLU A 69 -10.26 66.11 -18.51
N ASN A 70 -9.70 65.27 -19.39
CA ASN A 70 -10.19 63.91 -19.71
C ASN A 70 -9.00 62.92 -19.69
N PRO A 71 -8.48 62.55 -18.51
CA PRO A 71 -7.21 61.82 -18.38
C PRO A 71 -7.23 60.45 -19.07
N ASP A 72 -8.36 59.76 -19.10
CA ASP A 72 -8.49 58.43 -19.71
C ASP A 72 -8.23 58.43 -21.22
N SER A 73 -8.47 59.55 -21.90
CA SER A 73 -8.15 59.72 -23.32
C SER A 73 -6.64 59.59 -23.64
N ILE A 74 -5.78 59.68 -22.61
CA ILE A 74 -4.33 59.45 -22.74
C ILE A 74 -4.02 57.95 -22.83
N LEU A 75 -4.88 57.06 -22.30
CA LEU A 75 -4.67 55.60 -22.32
C LEU A 75 -4.68 55.06 -23.76
N ASP A 76 -5.63 55.51 -24.58
CA ASP A 76 -5.69 55.18 -26.00
C ASP A 76 -4.41 55.59 -26.75
N VAL A 77 -3.90 56.81 -26.49
CA VAL A 77 -2.66 57.31 -27.09
C VAL A 77 -1.44 56.51 -26.60
N LYS A 78 -1.44 56.05 -25.34
CA LYS A 78 -0.41 55.16 -24.78
C LYS A 78 -0.41 53.76 -25.40
N ALA A 79 -1.56 53.27 -25.88
CA ALA A 79 -1.68 51.98 -26.55
C ALA A 79 -1.13 51.99 -28.00
N LEU A 80 -1.05 53.17 -28.64
CA LEU A 80 -0.50 53.31 -29.99
C LEU A 80 0.97 52.88 -30.05
N ARG A 81 1.33 52.16 -31.12
CA ARG A 81 2.65 51.56 -31.29
C ARG A 81 3.59 52.56 -31.99
N VAL A 82 4.79 52.70 -31.44
CA VAL A 82 5.80 53.67 -31.86
C VAL A 82 7.16 53.01 -32.06
N LEU A 83 8.03 53.64 -32.84
CA LEU A 83 9.34 53.11 -33.18
C LEU A 83 10.34 53.26 -32.03
N CYS A 84 10.88 52.13 -31.56
CA CYS A 84 11.98 52.10 -30.60
C CYS A 84 13.35 52.07 -31.30
N GLN A 85 14.42 52.31 -30.53
CA GLN A 85 15.82 52.32 -31.01
C GLN A 85 16.26 50.95 -31.59
N ASP A 86 15.58 49.87 -31.21
CA ASP A 86 15.78 48.51 -31.69
C ASP A 86 15.08 48.20 -33.03
N GLY A 87 14.47 49.20 -33.66
CA GLY A 87 13.69 49.04 -34.89
C GLY A 87 12.32 48.38 -34.69
N LYS A 88 11.89 48.08 -33.45
CA LYS A 88 10.64 47.37 -33.17
C LYS A 88 9.55 48.34 -32.73
N PHE A 89 8.32 48.06 -33.14
CA PHE A 89 7.14 48.88 -32.81
C PHE A 89 6.49 48.43 -31.49
N ARG A 90 6.50 49.28 -30.47
CA ARG A 90 6.05 48.98 -29.10
C ARG A 90 5.02 50.01 -28.62
N PRO A 91 4.06 49.66 -27.73
CA PRO A 91 3.13 50.65 -27.18
C PRO A 91 3.88 51.80 -26.51
N LEU A 92 3.46 53.04 -26.76
CA LEU A 92 4.09 54.25 -26.25
C LEU A 92 4.14 54.28 -24.71
N GLY A 93 3.10 53.79 -24.03
CA GLY A 93 3.06 53.64 -22.57
C GLY A 93 4.03 52.60 -21.99
N ASN A 94 4.49 51.66 -22.81
CA ASN A 94 5.44 50.60 -22.43
C ASN A 94 6.85 50.87 -23.01
N SER A 95 7.12 52.13 -23.38
CA SER A 95 8.38 52.58 -23.98
C SER A 95 8.97 53.71 -23.13
N TYR A 96 10.31 53.80 -23.10
CA TYR A 96 11.04 54.74 -22.25
C TYR A 96 11.68 55.86 -23.06
N ILE A 97 11.70 57.08 -22.52
CA ILE A 97 12.48 58.18 -23.07
C ILE A 97 13.98 57.92 -22.78
N PRO A 98 14.89 57.95 -23.79
CA PRO A 98 16.33 57.69 -23.60
C PRO A 98 17.07 58.86 -22.92
N LEU A 99 16.71 59.17 -21.67
CA LEU A 99 17.44 60.12 -20.83
C LEU A 99 18.83 59.59 -20.47
N PRO A 100 19.89 60.43 -20.39
CA PRO A 100 21.25 59.98 -20.12
C PRO A 100 21.40 59.08 -18.88
N LYS A 101 20.67 59.36 -17.79
CA LYS A 101 20.64 58.53 -16.58
C LYS A 101 20.11 57.11 -16.86
N LEU A 102 19.02 56.98 -17.62
CA LEU A 102 18.43 55.68 -17.95
C LEU A 102 19.31 54.90 -18.93
N VAL A 103 19.93 55.58 -19.89
CA VAL A 103 20.91 54.96 -20.82
C VAL A 103 22.14 54.45 -20.06
N TYR A 104 22.64 55.21 -19.07
CA TYR A 104 23.71 54.76 -18.18
C TYR A 104 23.30 53.54 -17.35
N LEU A 105 22.15 53.57 -16.67
CA LEU A 105 21.67 52.43 -15.87
C LEU A 105 21.45 51.17 -16.73
N ARG A 106 20.82 51.32 -17.91
CA ARG A 106 20.69 50.23 -18.88
C ARG A 106 22.05 49.63 -19.22
N SER A 107 23.06 50.44 -19.47
CA SER A 107 24.41 49.96 -19.83
C SER A 107 25.23 49.46 -18.63
N ARG A 108 24.76 49.63 -17.38
CA ARG A 108 25.31 48.93 -16.21
C ARG A 108 24.79 47.50 -16.12
N TYR A 109 23.48 47.31 -16.30
CA TYR A 109 22.82 46.01 -16.03
C TYR A 109 22.64 45.13 -17.26
N MET A 110 22.61 45.72 -18.47
CA MET A 110 22.29 45.02 -19.72
C MET A 110 23.45 45.04 -20.72
N LEU A 111 23.79 43.85 -21.22
CA LEU A 111 24.92 43.60 -22.13
C LEU A 111 24.64 44.05 -23.56
N GLU A 112 25.63 43.99 -24.45
CA GLU A 112 25.40 44.21 -25.87
C GLU A 112 24.49 43.11 -26.45
N GLY A 113 23.56 43.48 -27.33
CA GLY A 113 22.47 42.61 -27.78
C GLY A 113 21.22 42.60 -26.89
N GLU A 114 21.33 42.91 -25.59
CA GLU A 114 20.17 42.96 -24.69
C GLU A 114 19.35 44.25 -24.88
N ILE A 115 18.19 44.12 -25.51
CA ILE A 115 17.40 45.25 -26.02
C ILE A 115 16.38 45.77 -24.99
N PHE A 116 16.56 47.03 -24.58
CA PHE A 116 15.62 47.80 -23.75
C PHE A 116 14.70 48.69 -24.63
N PRO A 117 13.42 48.94 -24.26
CA PRO A 117 12.46 49.64 -25.12
C PRO A 117 12.60 51.18 -25.08
N PHE A 118 13.78 51.71 -25.41
CA PHE A 118 13.95 53.15 -25.58
C PHE A 118 13.33 53.65 -26.89
N LEU A 119 12.67 54.81 -26.85
CA LEU A 119 12.10 55.48 -28.02
C LEU A 119 13.19 55.95 -29.00
N ARG A 120 12.95 55.77 -30.31
CA ARG A 120 13.76 56.43 -31.35
C ARG A 120 13.26 57.87 -31.51
N LEU A 121 14.10 58.83 -31.16
CA LEU A 121 13.79 60.26 -31.24
C LEU A 121 14.61 60.89 -32.37
N ASP A 122 13.95 61.65 -33.23
CA ASP A 122 14.58 62.37 -34.34
C ASP A 122 14.04 63.83 -34.40
N PRO A 123 14.83 64.84 -33.98
CA PRO A 123 16.23 64.73 -33.57
C PRO A 123 16.42 64.03 -32.20
N PRO A 124 17.59 63.39 -31.98
CA PRO A 124 17.92 62.74 -30.71
C PRO A 124 18.06 63.74 -29.55
N LEU A 125 18.02 63.23 -28.32
CA LEU A 125 18.23 64.06 -27.13
C LEU A 125 19.66 64.59 -27.04
N LYS A 126 19.79 65.81 -26.52
CA LYS A 126 21.06 66.44 -26.22
C LYS A 126 21.76 65.75 -25.04
N PRO A 127 23.11 65.81 -24.95
CA PRO A 127 23.86 65.27 -23.81
C PRO A 127 23.50 65.88 -22.45
N ASP A 128 22.92 67.08 -22.42
CA ASP A 128 22.41 67.76 -21.22
C ASP A 128 21.13 67.11 -20.63
N GLY A 129 20.55 66.09 -21.28
CA GLY A 129 19.29 65.46 -20.90
C GLY A 129 18.06 66.35 -21.10
N GLY A 130 18.22 67.51 -21.74
CA GLY A 130 17.20 68.51 -21.96
C GLY A 130 16.16 68.04 -22.98
N LEU A 131 14.99 67.64 -22.49
CA LEU A 131 13.87 67.16 -23.32
C LEU A 131 13.41 68.13 -24.42
N GLY A 132 13.75 69.43 -24.36
CA GLY A 132 13.49 70.39 -25.45
C GLY A 132 12.04 70.37 -25.94
N SER A 133 11.85 69.97 -27.19
CA SER A 133 10.55 69.81 -27.85
C SER A 133 9.80 68.52 -27.43
N TRP A 134 10.54 67.46 -27.10
CA TRP A 134 10.05 66.17 -26.59
C TRP A 134 9.44 66.20 -25.18
N ARG A 135 9.34 67.37 -24.54
CA ARG A 135 8.67 67.55 -23.23
C ARG A 135 7.24 66.98 -23.18
N CYS A 136 6.55 66.92 -24.33
CA CYS A 136 5.24 66.28 -24.48
C CYS A 136 5.22 64.78 -24.09
N LEU A 137 6.31 64.05 -24.34
CA LEU A 137 6.37 62.61 -24.15
C LEU A 137 6.20 62.18 -22.68
N ARG A 138 6.43 63.08 -21.70
CA ARG A 138 6.19 62.81 -20.27
C ARG A 138 4.73 62.47 -19.94
N ALA A 139 3.76 62.84 -20.78
CA ALA A 139 2.36 62.45 -20.59
C ALA A 139 2.08 60.99 -21.00
N PHE A 140 2.95 60.40 -21.84
CA PHE A 140 2.69 59.16 -22.54
C PHE A 140 3.70 58.06 -22.22
N ALA A 141 4.99 58.34 -22.37
CA ALA A 141 6.09 57.39 -22.21
C ALA A 141 6.71 57.43 -20.80
N LYS A 142 7.33 56.33 -20.38
CA LYS A 142 8.03 56.23 -19.10
C LYS A 142 9.37 56.99 -19.16
N TYR A 143 9.80 57.59 -18.05
CA TYR A 143 11.04 58.39 -18.01
C TYR A 143 11.72 58.46 -16.63
N HIS A 144 11.24 57.68 -15.66
CA HIS A 144 11.85 57.53 -14.33
C HIS A 144 12.68 56.23 -14.28
N ASP A 145 13.69 56.19 -13.42
CA ASP A 145 14.31 54.96 -12.92
C ASP A 145 13.58 54.54 -11.66
N ASP A 146 12.39 53.98 -11.86
CA ASP A 146 11.50 53.44 -10.82
C ASP A 146 11.51 51.90 -10.83
N LEU A 147 10.83 51.28 -9.87
CA LEU A 147 10.58 49.83 -9.82
C LEU A 147 10.20 49.21 -11.18
N ASP A 148 9.40 49.90 -12.00
CA ASP A 148 9.02 49.44 -13.35
C ASP A 148 10.21 49.41 -14.31
N PHE A 149 11.12 50.37 -14.24
CA PHE A 149 12.35 50.40 -15.03
C PHE A 149 13.28 49.22 -14.68
N PHE A 150 13.46 48.91 -13.39
CA PHE A 150 14.30 47.78 -12.97
C PHE A 150 13.67 46.42 -13.28
N LEU A 151 12.35 46.26 -13.09
CA LEU A 151 11.61 45.06 -13.50
C LEU A 151 11.66 44.84 -15.02
N GLU A 152 11.45 45.89 -15.83
CA GLU A 152 11.55 45.77 -17.30
C GLU A 152 12.97 45.38 -17.74
N MET A 153 14.04 45.90 -17.10
CA MET A 153 15.41 45.46 -17.39
C MET A 153 15.58 43.96 -17.12
N LEU A 154 15.16 43.47 -15.94
CA LEU A 154 15.26 42.07 -15.56
C LEU A 154 14.50 41.14 -16.54
N ILE A 155 13.29 41.53 -16.95
CA ILE A 155 12.49 40.85 -17.98
C ILE A 155 13.22 40.78 -19.34
N ARG A 156 14.09 41.74 -19.68
CA ARG A 156 14.90 41.70 -20.90
C ARG A 156 16.15 40.83 -20.79
N VAL A 157 16.72 40.68 -19.59
CA VAL A 157 17.83 39.76 -19.33
C VAL A 157 17.36 38.30 -19.38
N ARG A 158 16.22 37.97 -18.73
CA ARG A 158 15.61 36.63 -18.84
C ARG A 158 15.36 36.17 -20.28
N ARG A 159 15.07 37.10 -21.19
CA ARG A 159 14.76 36.81 -22.60
C ARG A 159 16.01 36.47 -23.46
N GLN A 160 17.18 36.31 -22.86
CA GLN A 160 18.37 35.75 -23.51
C GLN A 160 18.52 34.25 -23.19
N ASN A 161 19.17 33.49 -24.06
CA ASN A 161 19.39 32.05 -23.86
C ASN A 161 20.38 31.72 -22.74
N THR A 162 21.25 32.68 -22.35
CA THR A 162 22.34 32.49 -21.39
C THR A 162 22.58 33.79 -20.61
N VAL A 163 22.66 33.73 -19.28
CA VAL A 163 22.95 34.90 -18.45
C VAL A 163 24.46 35.00 -18.18
N GLU A 164 25.17 35.69 -19.08
CA GLU A 164 26.55 36.08 -18.80
C GLU A 164 26.62 37.05 -17.62
N PHE A 165 27.68 36.94 -16.81
CA PHE A 165 27.94 37.73 -15.60
C PHE A 165 26.77 37.80 -14.58
N PRO A 166 26.37 36.69 -13.94
CA PRO A 166 25.20 36.61 -13.05
C PRO A 166 25.15 37.64 -11.90
N ARG A 167 26.29 38.20 -11.45
CA ARG A 167 26.31 39.28 -10.43
C ARG A 167 25.43 40.49 -10.80
N ARG A 168 25.17 40.78 -12.08
CA ARG A 168 24.22 41.83 -12.47
C ARG A 168 22.76 41.52 -12.10
N ILE A 169 22.41 40.24 -11.94
CA ILE A 169 21.09 39.80 -11.43
C ILE A 169 20.99 40.10 -9.94
N LEU A 170 22.04 39.81 -9.15
CA LEU A 170 22.12 40.20 -7.74
C LEU A 170 21.90 41.70 -7.55
N GLU A 171 22.64 42.53 -8.29
CA GLU A 171 22.48 43.99 -8.18
C GLU A 171 21.08 44.47 -8.61
N LEU A 172 20.43 43.81 -9.58
CA LEU A 172 19.04 44.10 -9.96
C LEU A 172 18.05 43.72 -8.85
N TYR A 173 18.16 42.54 -8.24
CA TYR A 173 17.30 42.13 -7.12
C TYR A 173 17.45 43.07 -5.91
N LEU A 174 18.69 43.41 -5.56
CA LEU A 174 18.97 44.35 -4.47
C LEU A 174 18.43 45.76 -4.77
N ARG A 175 18.47 46.21 -6.04
CA ARG A 175 17.85 47.49 -6.39
C ARG A 175 16.32 47.42 -6.41
N ILE A 176 15.72 46.31 -6.85
CA ILE A 176 14.28 46.06 -6.80
C ILE A 176 13.78 46.03 -5.35
N GLN A 177 14.54 45.43 -4.42
CA GLN A 177 14.26 45.47 -2.99
C GLN A 177 14.26 46.92 -2.47
N ALA A 178 15.32 47.69 -2.73
CA ALA A 178 15.39 49.09 -2.32
C ALA A 178 14.25 49.95 -2.90
N GLU A 179 13.84 49.73 -4.16
CA GLU A 179 12.67 50.41 -4.76
C GLU A 179 11.34 50.00 -4.12
N CYS A 180 11.26 48.83 -3.48
CA CYS A 180 10.09 48.43 -2.68
C CYS A 180 10.12 49.07 -1.28
N GLU A 181 11.29 49.22 -0.68
CA GLU A 181 11.51 49.84 0.64
C GLU A 181 11.34 51.37 0.60
N ASP A 182 11.94 52.04 -0.39
CA ASP A 182 11.81 53.49 -0.67
C ASP A 182 10.40 53.89 -1.15
N SER A 183 9.50 52.91 -1.35
CA SER A 183 8.13 53.14 -1.84
C SER A 183 7.25 53.86 -0.82
N LYS A 184 6.37 54.74 -1.32
CA LYS A 184 5.28 55.32 -0.50
C LYS A 184 4.25 54.29 -0.06
N ASP A 185 4.18 53.16 -0.77
CA ASP A 185 3.41 51.97 -0.40
C ASP A 185 4.30 50.76 -0.67
N PRO A 186 5.05 50.28 0.35
CA PRO A 186 5.86 49.08 0.22
C PRO A 186 5.01 47.83 -0.02
N GLY A 187 3.79 47.76 0.53
CA GLY A 187 2.90 46.61 0.38
C GLY A 187 2.48 46.38 -1.08
N ALA A 188 2.05 47.44 -1.76
CA ALA A 188 1.70 47.41 -3.18
C ALA A 188 2.93 47.16 -4.07
N SER A 189 4.07 47.80 -3.79
CA SER A 189 5.31 47.57 -4.56
C SER A 189 5.84 46.14 -4.42
N GLN A 190 5.81 45.56 -3.22
CA GLN A 190 6.14 44.15 -3.01
C GLN A 190 5.15 43.20 -3.70
N GLN A 191 3.83 43.48 -3.63
CA GLN A 191 2.84 42.64 -4.30
C GLN A 191 3.02 42.66 -5.83
N LYS A 192 3.15 43.85 -6.41
CA LYS A 192 3.45 44.03 -7.84
C LYS A 192 4.74 43.30 -8.24
N THR A 193 5.75 43.31 -7.38
CA THR A 193 7.00 42.57 -7.61
C THR A 193 6.75 41.06 -7.60
N ARG A 194 5.99 40.52 -6.63
CA ARG A 194 5.56 39.10 -6.63
C ARG A 194 4.83 38.71 -7.90
N ASP A 195 3.80 39.48 -8.29
CA ASP A 195 2.96 39.19 -9.44
C ASP A 195 3.77 39.15 -10.75
N VAL A 196 4.76 40.05 -10.89
CA VAL A 196 5.67 40.09 -12.04
C VAL A 196 6.72 38.98 -12.00
N PHE A 197 7.28 38.66 -10.82
CA PHE A 197 8.25 37.57 -10.66
C PHE A 197 7.64 36.18 -10.90
N GLU A 198 6.39 35.98 -10.50
CA GLU A 198 5.62 34.77 -10.75
C GLU A 198 5.27 34.65 -12.24
N LYS A 199 4.58 35.66 -12.79
CA LYS A 199 4.11 35.66 -14.19
C LYS A 199 5.24 35.56 -15.22
N GLU A 200 6.29 36.35 -15.06
CA GLU A 200 7.43 36.36 -15.98
C GLU A 200 8.57 35.45 -15.49
N GLN A 201 8.37 34.65 -14.43
CA GLN A 201 9.33 33.66 -13.88
C GLN A 201 10.76 34.23 -13.69
N LEU A 202 10.88 35.25 -12.84
CA LEU A 202 12.09 36.08 -12.73
C LEU A 202 13.06 35.70 -11.59
N VAL A 203 12.96 34.50 -11.01
CA VAL A 203 13.99 33.98 -10.10
C VAL A 203 15.04 33.23 -10.92
N TYR A 204 16.33 33.42 -10.62
CA TYR A 204 17.46 32.84 -11.37
C TYR A 204 18.29 31.92 -10.47
N ILE A 205 18.41 30.67 -10.88
CA ILE A 205 19.09 29.58 -10.19
C ILE A 205 20.01 28.93 -11.23
N ASP A 206 21.23 29.47 -11.33
CA ASP A 206 22.17 29.32 -12.46
C ASP A 206 22.25 27.88 -13.02
N PRO A 207 21.87 27.61 -14.30
CA PRO A 207 21.50 28.53 -15.38
C PRO A 207 19.97 28.72 -15.61
N ILE A 208 19.12 28.22 -14.72
CA ILE A 208 17.67 28.08 -14.91
C ILE A 208 16.91 29.30 -14.37
N TRP A 209 15.79 29.66 -15.01
CA TRP A 209 14.83 30.64 -14.49
C TRP A 209 13.55 29.96 -13.99
N ARG A 210 13.02 30.37 -12.83
CA ARG A 210 11.85 29.80 -12.13
C ARG A 210 10.89 30.89 -11.62
N PRO A 211 9.60 30.59 -11.39
CA PRO A 211 8.71 31.42 -10.57
C PRO A 211 8.97 31.21 -9.06
N PRO A 212 8.70 32.20 -8.19
CA PRO A 212 8.82 32.06 -6.73
C PRO A 212 8.06 30.87 -6.10
N SER A 213 6.93 30.45 -6.68
CA SER A 213 6.15 29.29 -6.22
C SER A 213 6.87 27.94 -6.33
N GLU A 214 7.77 27.82 -7.32
CA GLU A 214 8.65 26.67 -7.54
C GLU A 214 9.95 26.76 -6.73
N CYS A 215 10.11 27.78 -5.87
CA CYS A 215 11.34 28.02 -5.11
C CYS A 215 11.18 27.71 -3.61
N LEU A 216 12.30 27.38 -2.97
CA LEU A 216 12.45 27.24 -1.52
C LEU A 216 13.67 28.03 -1.05
N MET A 217 13.63 28.60 0.17
CA MET A 217 14.72 29.44 0.67
C MET A 217 16.04 28.67 0.78
N ASP A 218 16.06 27.59 1.57
CA ASP A 218 17.24 26.78 1.87
C ASP A 218 16.99 25.31 1.52
N ASP A 219 18.02 24.60 1.06
CA ASP A 219 17.96 23.15 0.80
C ASP A 219 17.96 22.40 2.13
N LEU A 220 16.81 21.85 2.51
CA LEU A 220 16.57 21.26 3.84
C LEU A 220 16.90 19.76 3.83
N CYS A 221 18.21 19.47 3.91
CA CYS A 221 18.85 18.24 3.37
C CYS A 221 19.00 18.33 1.84
N GLU A 222 19.62 17.34 1.20
CA GLU A 222 20.06 17.37 -0.22
C GLU A 222 18.89 17.17 -1.23
N MET A 223 17.75 17.79 -0.92
CA MET A 223 16.42 17.61 -1.48
C MET A 223 16.24 18.27 -2.86
N SER A 224 17.17 19.15 -3.25
CA SER A 224 17.27 19.80 -4.56
C SER A 224 17.22 18.84 -5.76
N SER A 225 17.44 17.54 -5.54
CA SER A 225 17.32 16.48 -6.57
C SER A 225 16.01 15.68 -6.53
N THR A 226 15.23 15.78 -5.45
CA THR A 226 14.04 14.93 -5.20
C THR A 226 12.72 15.69 -5.23
N LEU A 227 12.77 17.01 -5.05
CA LEU A 227 11.64 17.93 -5.18
C LEU A 227 11.71 18.63 -6.54
N SER A 228 10.60 18.76 -7.27
CA SER A 228 10.53 19.61 -8.47
C SER A 228 10.69 21.12 -8.18
N LYS A 229 10.87 21.49 -6.90
CA LYS A 229 11.19 22.84 -6.40
C LYS A 229 12.68 23.03 -6.16
N SER A 230 13.22 24.19 -6.54
CA SER A 230 14.65 24.49 -6.43
C SER A 230 14.98 25.40 -5.25
N ALA A 231 16.08 25.09 -4.54
CA ALA A 231 16.59 25.90 -3.44
C ALA A 231 17.29 27.20 -3.93
N LEU A 232 17.15 28.29 -3.17
CA LEU A 232 17.75 29.60 -3.48
C LEU A 232 19.08 29.86 -2.77
N PHE A 233 19.35 29.14 -1.68
CA PHE A 233 20.62 29.11 -0.97
C PHE A 233 21.15 27.67 -0.89
N PRO A 234 22.48 27.45 -1.03
CA PRO A 234 23.54 28.44 -1.18
C PRO A 234 23.60 29.08 -2.59
N VAL A 235 23.79 30.40 -2.63
CA VAL A 235 23.89 31.16 -3.89
C VAL A 235 25.14 30.75 -4.69
N PRO A 236 25.06 30.59 -6.02
CA PRO A 236 26.20 30.26 -6.88
C PRO A 236 27.40 31.22 -6.71
N ARG A 237 28.61 30.64 -6.63
CA ARG A 237 29.85 31.40 -6.33
C ARG A 237 30.18 32.51 -7.34
N ASN A 238 29.70 32.40 -8.58
CA ASN A 238 29.87 33.38 -9.65
C ASN A 238 29.01 34.66 -9.48
N TRP A 239 28.19 34.75 -8.42
CA TRP A 239 27.54 36.01 -7.99
C TRP A 239 28.49 36.91 -7.19
N ASP A 240 29.61 36.38 -6.66
CA ASP A 240 30.61 37.09 -5.84
C ASP A 240 29.99 37.91 -4.70
N ALA A 241 28.95 37.36 -4.07
CA ALA A 241 28.10 38.08 -3.11
C ALA A 241 28.76 38.24 -1.74
N SER A 242 28.85 39.48 -1.26
CA SER A 242 29.29 39.80 0.10
C SER A 242 28.26 39.40 1.15
N LYS A 243 28.68 39.28 2.42
CA LYS A 243 27.79 38.85 3.52
C LYS A 243 26.55 39.75 3.72
N SER A 244 26.69 41.06 3.48
CA SER A 244 25.59 42.03 3.54
C SER A 244 24.64 41.92 2.35
N GLU A 245 25.17 41.67 1.15
CA GLU A 245 24.35 41.42 -0.06
C GLU A 245 23.55 40.11 0.09
N LEU A 246 24.14 39.07 0.66
CA LEU A 246 23.44 37.81 0.95
C LEU A 246 22.32 37.96 2.00
N ALA A 247 22.50 38.84 3.00
CA ALA A 247 21.46 39.16 3.97
C ALA A 247 20.28 39.91 3.32
N SER A 248 20.58 40.95 2.54
CA SER A 248 19.56 41.73 1.82
C SER A 248 18.85 40.92 0.73
N LEU A 249 19.54 39.94 0.12
CA LEU A 249 18.95 38.98 -0.81
C LEU A 249 18.01 38.00 -0.10
N ARG A 250 18.36 37.54 1.11
CA ARG A 250 17.48 36.71 1.95
C ARG A 250 16.23 37.46 2.36
N GLU A 251 16.35 38.75 2.67
CA GLU A 251 15.24 39.66 2.94
C GLU A 251 14.35 39.86 1.71
N PHE A 252 14.93 40.10 0.53
CA PHE A 252 14.20 40.18 -0.74
C PHE A 252 13.39 38.90 -1.04
N TYR A 253 13.99 37.72 -0.90
CA TYR A 253 13.27 36.46 -1.15
C TYR A 253 12.18 36.18 -0.10
N SER A 254 12.44 36.43 1.19
CA SER A 254 11.51 36.06 2.28
C SER A 254 10.40 37.09 2.54
N GLN A 255 10.69 38.39 2.48
CA GLN A 255 9.69 39.44 2.72
C GLN A 255 9.00 39.89 1.43
N THR A 256 9.79 40.24 0.41
CA THR A 256 9.27 40.78 -0.85
C THR A 256 8.70 39.67 -1.72
N LEU A 257 9.44 38.62 -2.06
CA LEU A 257 8.91 37.51 -2.86
C LEU A 257 8.04 36.53 -2.07
N ARG A 258 8.15 36.49 -0.74
CA ARG A 258 7.46 35.53 0.16
C ARG A 258 7.76 34.06 -0.13
N VAL A 259 8.95 33.77 -0.65
CA VAL A 259 9.49 32.41 -0.74
C VAL A 259 9.66 31.88 0.68
N ARG A 260 9.20 30.65 0.92
CA ARG A 260 9.21 30.01 2.24
C ARG A 260 10.43 29.09 2.38
N ASN A 261 10.85 28.86 3.62
CA ASN A 261 11.64 27.67 3.95
C ASN A 261 10.78 26.44 3.67
N ALA A 262 11.41 25.30 3.37
CA ALA A 262 10.66 24.04 3.39
C ALA A 262 10.15 23.76 4.82
N SER A 263 9.02 23.08 4.90
CA SER A 263 8.39 22.64 6.14
C SER A 263 8.01 21.16 6.03
N PHE A 264 7.65 20.52 7.15
CA PHE A 264 7.10 19.16 7.10
C PHE A 264 5.91 19.08 6.13
N GLN A 265 5.03 20.09 6.14
CA GLN A 265 3.90 20.20 5.21
C GLN A 265 4.34 20.31 3.74
N THR A 266 5.49 20.93 3.45
CA THR A 266 6.02 21.00 2.07
C THR A 266 6.40 19.60 1.56
N ILE A 267 6.91 18.74 2.44
CA ILE A 267 7.26 17.35 2.10
C ILE A 267 6.00 16.48 2.00
N LEU A 268 5.03 16.67 2.92
CA LEU A 268 3.74 15.99 2.86
C LEU A 268 2.98 16.31 1.56
N ASP A 269 2.94 17.59 1.15
CA ASP A 269 2.34 18.04 -0.11
C ASP A 269 2.92 17.31 -1.34
N VAL A 270 4.23 17.03 -1.33
CA VAL A 270 4.94 16.36 -2.43
C VAL A 270 4.68 14.85 -2.41
N LEU A 271 4.72 14.21 -1.23
CA LEU A 271 4.35 12.79 -1.07
C LEU A 271 2.89 12.51 -1.47
N GLU A 272 1.97 13.43 -1.13
CA GLU A 272 0.54 13.31 -1.42
C GLU A 272 0.22 13.51 -2.90
N LYS A 273 0.81 14.53 -3.54
CA LYS A 273 0.63 14.81 -4.98
C LYS A 273 1.46 13.87 -5.87
N ARG A 274 2.50 13.26 -5.30
CA ARG A 274 3.54 12.49 -5.99
C ARG A 274 4.26 13.36 -7.03
N ASP A 275 4.62 14.56 -6.58
CA ASP A 275 5.20 15.66 -7.37
C ASP A 275 6.70 15.42 -7.60
N PHE A 276 6.99 14.39 -8.41
CA PHE A 276 8.32 13.93 -8.80
C PHE A 276 8.51 14.07 -10.31
N ASP A 277 9.72 14.38 -10.76
CA ASP A 277 10.07 14.56 -12.18
C ASP A 277 9.80 13.32 -13.08
N ALA A 278 9.68 12.14 -12.47
CA ALA A 278 9.25 10.90 -13.14
C ALA A 278 8.42 10.01 -12.19
N PRO A 279 7.56 9.10 -12.72
CA PRO A 279 6.85 8.12 -11.89
C PRO A 279 7.81 7.22 -11.11
N LEU A 280 7.59 7.06 -9.80
CA LEU A 280 8.44 6.26 -8.94
C LEU A 280 8.45 4.77 -9.33
N ASP A 281 9.63 4.21 -9.54
CA ASP A 281 9.88 2.76 -9.69
C ASP A 281 10.75 2.23 -8.53
N PRO A 282 10.88 0.90 -8.34
CA PRO A 282 11.63 0.33 -7.21
C PRO A 282 13.10 0.76 -7.10
N SER A 283 13.73 1.14 -8.21
CA SER A 283 15.12 1.66 -8.25
C SER A 283 15.23 3.08 -7.69
N ASN A 284 14.11 3.81 -7.68
CA ASN A 284 14.02 5.23 -7.33
C ASN A 284 13.35 5.48 -5.96
N LEU A 285 13.17 4.45 -5.14
CA LEU A 285 12.67 4.57 -3.76
C LEU A 285 13.59 5.41 -2.85
N TRP A 286 14.87 5.58 -3.21
CA TRP A 286 15.80 6.46 -2.50
C TRP A 286 15.28 7.92 -2.43
N LEU A 287 14.58 8.38 -3.47
CA LEU A 287 13.92 9.71 -3.48
C LEU A 287 13.00 9.87 -2.27
N THR A 288 12.21 8.85 -1.96
CA THR A 288 11.32 8.86 -0.78
C THR A 288 12.04 8.62 0.54
N ASP A 289 13.16 7.89 0.56
CA ASP A 289 14.01 7.75 1.75
C ASP A 289 14.55 9.13 2.19
N ASP A 290 15.00 9.97 1.25
CA ASP A 290 15.43 11.34 1.54
C ASP A 290 14.28 12.22 2.07
N LEU A 291 13.07 12.12 1.49
CA LEU A 291 11.89 12.83 2.01
C LEU A 291 11.57 12.43 3.46
N TYR A 292 11.64 11.14 3.79
CA TYR A 292 11.40 10.68 5.17
C TYR A 292 12.58 11.02 6.11
N ARG A 293 13.83 11.04 5.64
CA ARG A 293 15.00 11.53 6.40
C ARG A 293 14.91 13.02 6.73
N ALA A 294 14.38 13.84 5.82
CA ALA A 294 14.14 15.25 6.08
C ALA A 294 13.03 15.43 7.15
N LEU A 295 11.95 14.65 7.09
CA LEU A 295 10.91 14.62 8.13
C LEU A 295 11.45 14.11 9.48
N ASP A 296 12.30 13.08 9.48
CA ASP A 296 12.93 12.53 10.69
C ASP A 296 13.84 13.53 11.40
N LYS A 297 14.53 14.39 10.64
CA LYS A 297 15.31 15.52 11.18
C LYS A 297 14.39 16.63 11.70
N LEU A 298 13.38 17.03 10.91
CA LEU A 298 12.48 18.13 11.26
C LEU A 298 11.67 17.85 12.54
N ARG A 299 11.24 16.60 12.80
CA ARG A 299 10.38 16.26 13.96
C ARG A 299 10.94 16.69 15.33
N PHE A 300 12.26 16.86 15.44
CA PHE A 300 12.92 17.30 16.68
C PHE A 300 12.76 18.81 16.95
N GLU A 301 12.37 19.59 15.94
CA GLU A 301 12.14 21.05 16.02
C GLU A 301 10.65 21.42 15.94
N LEU A 302 9.78 20.47 15.60
CA LEU A 302 8.32 20.66 15.47
C LEU A 302 7.61 20.86 16.82
N SER A 303 6.50 21.62 16.83
CA SER A 303 5.65 21.70 18.01
C SER A 303 4.87 20.40 18.24
N PRO A 304 4.30 20.18 19.45
CA PRO A 304 3.45 19.02 19.71
C PRO A 304 2.22 18.94 18.77
N GLN A 305 1.73 20.09 18.28
CA GLN A 305 0.60 20.14 17.33
C GLN A 305 1.04 19.72 15.92
N ASP A 306 2.17 20.25 15.43
CA ASP A 306 2.74 19.87 14.13
C ASP A 306 3.11 18.38 14.09
N CYS A 307 3.65 17.85 15.20
CA CYS A 307 3.91 16.42 15.37
C CYS A 307 2.63 15.56 15.31
N ALA A 308 1.51 16.06 15.83
CA ALA A 308 0.22 15.36 15.77
C ALA A 308 -0.37 15.39 14.35
N GLU A 309 -0.27 16.52 13.65
CA GLU A 309 -0.66 16.67 12.25
C GLU A 309 0.18 15.77 11.33
N LEU A 310 1.50 15.72 11.54
CA LEU A 310 2.40 14.81 10.83
C LEU A 310 2.05 13.33 11.07
N LYS A 311 1.77 12.92 12.32
CA LYS A 311 1.28 11.56 12.63
C LYS A 311 -0.06 11.25 11.93
N SER A 312 -1.03 12.18 11.97
CA SER A 312 -2.34 12.05 11.31
C SER A 312 -2.18 11.88 9.80
N ALA A 313 -1.34 12.69 9.14
CA ALA A 313 -1.08 12.60 7.71
C ALA A 313 -0.57 11.21 7.29
N PHE A 314 0.34 10.60 8.06
CA PHE A 314 0.85 9.24 7.78
C PHE A 314 -0.17 8.12 8.11
N ALA A 315 -1.13 8.36 9.00
CA ALA A 315 -2.20 7.40 9.31
C ALA A 315 -3.35 7.45 8.30
N GLU A 316 -3.71 8.65 7.83
CA GLU A 316 -4.88 8.88 6.98
C GLU A 316 -4.55 8.82 5.47
N LYS A 317 -3.35 9.27 5.07
CA LYS A 317 -2.98 9.42 3.65
C LYS A 317 -2.05 8.30 3.18
N ALA A 318 -2.19 7.93 1.91
CA ALA A 318 -1.33 6.93 1.26
C ALA A 318 0.01 7.56 0.80
N ILE A 319 0.85 7.94 1.76
CA ILE A 319 2.11 8.69 1.58
C ILE A 319 3.39 7.90 1.89
N ILE A 320 3.28 6.61 2.23
CA ILE A 320 4.42 5.69 2.38
C ILE A 320 4.57 4.87 1.10
N ALA A 321 5.63 5.11 0.33
CA ALA A 321 6.01 4.28 -0.81
C ALA A 321 6.66 2.95 -0.35
N VAL A 322 6.35 1.84 -1.00
CA VAL A 322 7.03 0.54 -0.83
C VAL A 322 7.07 -0.22 -2.16
N ALA A 323 8.10 -1.04 -2.40
CA ALA A 323 8.12 -1.97 -3.53
C ALA A 323 8.03 -3.43 -3.05
N PRO A 324 6.83 -4.04 -3.01
CA PRO A 324 6.64 -5.48 -2.85
C PRO A 324 6.86 -6.19 -4.20
N GLY A 325 8.11 -6.17 -4.69
CA GLY A 325 8.49 -6.66 -6.02
C GLY A 325 8.64 -5.52 -7.04
N ASP A 326 8.25 -5.77 -8.29
CA ASP A 326 8.61 -4.93 -9.45
C ASP A 326 7.81 -3.60 -9.58
N SER A 327 6.94 -3.27 -8.62
CA SER A 327 6.07 -2.09 -8.67
C SER A 327 6.00 -1.35 -7.34
N VAL A 328 6.06 -0.02 -7.36
CA VAL A 328 5.85 0.82 -6.17
C VAL A 328 4.36 0.92 -5.84
N VAL A 329 4.03 0.63 -4.60
CA VAL A 329 2.70 0.77 -3.98
C VAL A 329 2.77 1.86 -2.93
N TRP A 330 1.70 2.67 -2.82
CA TRP A 330 1.59 3.76 -1.86
C TRP A 330 0.57 3.41 -0.77
N LEU A 331 0.97 3.51 0.49
CA LEU A 331 0.26 3.03 1.67
C LEU A 331 0.24 4.07 2.80
N ASN A 332 -0.61 3.86 3.80
CA ASN A 332 -0.57 4.57 5.08
C ASN A 332 0.17 3.73 6.13
N SER A 333 0.42 4.28 7.32
CA SER A 333 1.12 3.58 8.41
C SER A 333 0.45 2.26 8.83
N SER A 334 -0.88 2.16 8.72
CA SER A 334 -1.65 0.94 9.03
C SER A 334 -1.51 -0.18 8.00
N GLY A 335 -1.16 0.13 6.76
CA GLY A 335 -0.90 -0.84 5.68
C GLY A 335 0.53 -1.39 5.67
N CYS A 336 1.40 -0.84 6.52
CA CYS A 336 2.82 -1.15 6.61
C CYS A 336 3.15 -1.91 7.89
N ILE A 337 4.24 -2.69 7.86
CA ILE A 337 4.79 -3.39 9.04
C ILE A 337 6.30 -3.18 9.05
N TRP A 338 6.91 -3.11 10.23
CA TRP A 338 8.36 -3.22 10.37
C TRP A 338 8.71 -4.68 10.70
N ALA A 339 9.05 -5.48 9.67
CA ALA A 339 9.15 -6.94 9.75
C ALA A 339 10.48 -7.52 9.22
N PRO A 340 11.64 -7.09 9.73
CA PRO A 340 12.96 -7.43 9.19
C PRO A 340 13.21 -8.93 9.01
N LYS A 341 13.79 -9.26 7.84
CA LYS A 341 14.05 -10.62 7.33
C LYS A 341 12.79 -11.47 7.07
N LEU A 342 11.60 -10.86 6.95
CA LEU A 342 10.38 -11.59 6.59
C LEU A 342 10.14 -11.54 5.07
N ASP A 343 10.58 -12.59 4.37
CA ASP A 343 10.56 -12.67 2.91
C ASP A 343 9.18 -13.11 2.36
N SER A 344 8.23 -12.19 2.42
CA SER A 344 6.91 -12.30 1.79
C SER A 344 6.63 -11.10 0.87
N LEU A 345 5.83 -11.32 -0.18
CA LEU A 345 5.24 -10.26 -1.02
C LEU A 345 3.92 -9.72 -0.44
N GLU A 346 3.27 -10.46 0.47
CA GLU A 346 2.04 -10.04 1.15
C GLU A 346 2.32 -9.14 2.37
N VAL A 347 3.59 -9.00 2.77
CA VAL A 347 4.02 -8.15 3.89
C VAL A 347 4.77 -6.93 3.35
N ASN A 348 4.15 -5.76 3.53
CA ASN A 348 4.73 -4.45 3.22
C ASN A 348 5.78 -4.06 4.29
N ASP A 349 6.91 -4.76 4.28
CA ASP A 349 8.03 -4.55 5.22
C ASP A 349 8.86 -3.31 4.86
N LEU A 350 8.76 -2.28 5.71
CA LEU A 350 9.53 -1.03 5.55
C LEU A 350 11.03 -1.23 5.74
N SER A 351 11.45 -2.21 6.53
CA SER A 351 12.86 -2.37 6.92
C SER A 351 13.78 -2.83 5.79
N LYS A 352 13.21 -3.30 4.66
CA LYS A 352 13.94 -3.63 3.42
C LYS A 352 14.43 -2.39 2.67
N HIS A 353 13.65 -1.30 2.72
CA HIS A 353 13.88 -0.08 1.93
C HIS A 353 14.39 1.09 2.79
N TYR A 354 13.93 1.16 4.04
CA TYR A 354 14.15 2.32 4.94
C TYR A 354 14.82 1.91 6.25
N SER A 355 15.81 1.01 6.19
CA SER A 355 16.39 0.32 7.35
C SER A 355 16.92 1.24 8.47
N GLU A 356 17.43 2.43 8.11
CA GLU A 356 17.95 3.44 9.04
C GLU A 356 16.83 4.25 9.72
N LEU A 357 15.66 4.37 9.10
CA LEU A 357 14.51 5.14 9.59
C LEU A 357 13.63 4.36 10.59
N LYS A 358 14.21 3.38 11.30
CA LYS A 358 13.46 2.57 12.28
C LYS A 358 12.74 3.45 13.30
N GLU A 359 13.45 4.38 13.93
CA GLU A 359 12.88 5.22 14.99
C GLU A 359 11.89 6.27 14.46
N PHE A 360 11.91 6.56 13.16
CA PHE A 360 10.85 7.34 12.51
C PHE A 360 9.58 6.51 12.44
N PHE A 361 9.62 5.38 11.75
CA PHE A 361 8.42 4.57 11.48
C PHE A 361 7.86 3.89 12.75
N THR A 362 8.71 3.30 13.60
CA THR A 362 8.22 2.47 14.72
C THR A 362 7.96 3.23 16.01
N ASN A 363 8.72 4.30 16.28
CA ASN A 363 8.64 5.03 17.56
C ASN A 363 7.93 6.38 17.44
N PHE A 364 7.84 6.95 16.23
CA PHE A 364 7.18 8.23 15.96
C PHE A 364 5.95 8.11 15.06
N LEU A 365 5.89 7.18 14.10
CA LEU A 365 4.68 6.90 13.31
C LEU A 365 3.89 5.66 13.79
N ASP A 366 4.31 5.06 14.91
CA ASP A 366 3.63 3.95 15.59
C ASP A 366 3.34 2.70 14.70
N VAL A 367 4.14 2.49 13.66
CA VAL A 367 4.01 1.33 12.73
C VAL A 367 4.24 0.01 13.48
N LYS A 368 3.36 -0.97 13.26
CA LYS A 368 3.42 -2.31 13.88
C LYS A 368 4.79 -2.95 13.66
N GLN A 369 5.50 -3.25 14.75
CA GLN A 369 6.74 -4.04 14.71
C GLN A 369 6.44 -5.53 14.72
N ASN A 370 7.27 -6.31 14.00
CA ASN A 370 7.26 -7.77 14.03
C ASN A 370 8.70 -8.32 13.97
N ASP A 371 9.02 -9.21 14.89
CA ASP A 371 10.30 -9.90 15.05
C ASP A 371 10.34 -11.28 14.36
N ALA A 372 9.22 -11.76 13.81
CA ALA A 372 9.08 -13.08 13.19
C ALA A 372 10.24 -13.50 12.24
N GLY A 373 10.67 -12.61 11.34
CA GLY A 373 11.79 -12.87 10.41
C GLY A 373 13.14 -12.96 11.12
N LEU A 374 13.39 -12.11 12.12
CA LEU A 374 14.59 -12.16 12.96
C LEU A 374 14.63 -13.41 13.84
N LEU A 375 13.51 -13.81 14.45
CA LEU A 375 13.37 -15.04 15.22
C LEU A 375 13.66 -16.27 14.35
N PHE A 376 13.09 -16.33 13.15
CA PHE A 376 13.33 -17.41 12.19
C PHE A 376 14.81 -17.49 11.78
N ASP A 377 15.41 -16.39 11.34
CA ASP A 377 16.81 -16.41 10.88
C ASP A 377 17.80 -16.68 12.03
N SER A 378 17.52 -16.16 13.22
CA SER A 378 18.27 -16.49 14.45
C SER A 378 18.21 -17.98 14.75
N LEU A 379 17.02 -18.60 14.67
CA LEU A 379 16.84 -20.04 14.87
C LEU A 379 17.60 -20.86 13.82
N ILE A 380 17.55 -20.48 12.55
CA ILE A 380 18.33 -21.15 11.50
C ILE A 380 19.84 -21.04 11.77
N SER A 381 20.30 -19.94 12.36
CA SER A 381 21.71 -19.71 12.73
C SER A 381 22.16 -20.41 14.02
N VAL A 382 21.24 -20.94 14.85
CA VAL A 382 21.53 -21.33 16.25
C VAL A 382 22.62 -22.40 16.39
N ALA A 383 22.76 -23.29 15.41
CA ALA A 383 23.83 -24.30 15.37
C ALA A 383 25.24 -23.73 15.10
N SER A 384 25.36 -22.46 14.72
CA SER A 384 26.65 -21.76 14.58
C SER A 384 27.17 -21.20 15.91
N LEU A 385 26.35 -21.23 16.97
CA LEU A 385 26.78 -20.90 18.34
C LEU A 385 27.61 -22.06 18.94
N SER A 386 28.52 -21.72 19.85
CA SER A 386 29.33 -22.69 20.59
C SER A 386 28.47 -23.79 21.25
N PRO A 387 28.82 -25.08 21.11
CA PRO A 387 28.09 -26.18 21.77
C PRO A 387 28.04 -26.04 23.30
N GLY A 388 26.92 -26.42 23.89
CA GLY A 388 26.67 -26.37 25.33
C GLY A 388 25.30 -25.76 25.67
N SER A 389 24.85 -25.94 26.92
CA SER A 389 23.47 -25.70 27.35
C SER A 389 22.86 -24.38 26.89
N SER A 390 23.63 -23.28 26.92
CA SER A 390 23.14 -21.95 26.49
C SER A 390 22.68 -21.89 25.02
N ARG A 391 23.34 -22.64 24.11
CA ARG A 391 22.89 -22.78 22.71
C ARG A 391 21.58 -23.56 22.64
N ASP A 392 21.49 -24.64 23.41
CA ASP A 392 20.38 -25.58 23.33
C ASP A 392 19.13 -24.98 24.01
N ASP A 393 19.30 -24.22 25.10
CA ASP A 393 18.31 -23.32 25.69
C ASP A 393 17.83 -22.25 24.70
N THR A 394 18.75 -21.64 23.95
CA THR A 394 18.42 -20.65 22.91
C THR A 394 17.59 -21.29 21.79
N ALA A 395 17.94 -22.50 21.33
CA ALA A 395 17.16 -23.25 20.35
C ALA A 395 15.77 -23.61 20.89
N ARG A 396 15.67 -24.05 22.15
CA ARG A 396 14.38 -24.35 22.82
C ARG A 396 13.49 -23.12 22.91
N GLY A 397 14.01 -21.98 23.34
CA GLY A 397 13.27 -20.71 23.43
C GLY A 397 12.82 -20.18 22.06
N LEU A 398 13.70 -20.21 21.06
CA LEU A 398 13.40 -19.75 19.70
C LEU A 398 12.37 -20.65 18.99
N LEU A 399 12.38 -21.98 19.21
CA LEU A 399 11.36 -22.88 18.69
C LEU A 399 9.97 -22.56 19.26
N VAL A 400 9.87 -22.30 20.57
CA VAL A 400 8.60 -21.92 21.22
C VAL A 400 8.11 -20.57 20.71
N ALA A 401 8.96 -19.54 20.71
CA ALA A 401 8.62 -18.21 20.20
C ALA A 401 8.22 -18.24 18.72
N LEU A 402 8.87 -19.07 17.89
CA LEU A 402 8.47 -19.23 16.49
C LEU A 402 7.10 -19.91 16.36
N SER A 403 6.78 -20.93 17.19
CA SER A 403 5.48 -21.63 17.20
C SER A 403 4.30 -20.69 17.44
N GLU A 404 4.47 -19.65 18.26
CA GLU A 404 3.48 -18.60 18.49
C GLU A 404 3.25 -17.72 17.25
N LYS A 405 4.28 -17.53 16.41
CA LYS A 405 4.22 -16.73 15.16
C LYS A 405 3.72 -17.54 13.95
N ILE A 406 3.77 -18.87 13.98
CA ILE A 406 3.35 -19.75 12.86
C ILE A 406 1.91 -19.46 12.36
N PRO A 407 0.88 -19.23 13.20
CA PRO A 407 -0.47 -18.98 12.71
C PRO A 407 -0.62 -17.69 11.87
N GLU A 408 0.16 -16.65 12.18
CA GLU A 408 0.10 -15.34 11.51
C GLU A 408 1.11 -15.21 10.36
N TYR A 409 2.27 -15.90 10.43
CA TYR A 409 3.39 -15.73 9.50
C TYR A 409 3.93 -17.03 8.86
N GLY A 410 3.32 -18.19 9.15
CA GLY A 410 3.80 -19.51 8.69
C GLY A 410 3.89 -19.69 7.17
N TYR A 411 3.20 -18.87 6.39
CA TYR A 411 3.27 -18.87 4.92
C TYR A 411 4.53 -18.16 4.39
N ALA A 412 5.07 -17.18 5.12
CA ALA A 412 6.27 -16.42 4.77
C ALA A 412 7.58 -17.16 5.10
N PHE A 413 7.53 -18.13 6.02
CA PHE A 413 8.72 -18.87 6.43
C PHE A 413 9.12 -19.97 5.44
N ASN A 414 10.41 -20.00 5.09
CA ASN A 414 10.94 -21.02 4.18
C ASN A 414 11.02 -22.40 4.87
N LYS A 415 9.92 -23.15 4.85
CA LYS A 415 9.79 -24.51 5.39
C LYS A 415 10.88 -25.47 4.88
N LYS A 416 11.36 -25.31 3.63
CA LYS A 416 12.45 -26.15 3.08
C LYS A 416 13.82 -25.83 3.68
N ARG A 417 14.09 -24.55 4.01
CA ARG A 417 15.28 -24.13 4.79
C ARG A 417 15.19 -24.69 6.20
N PHE A 418 14.08 -24.43 6.89
CA PHE A 418 13.81 -24.89 8.25
C PHE A 418 14.00 -26.40 8.46
N LEU A 419 13.35 -27.23 7.63
CA LEU A 419 13.43 -28.70 7.75
C LEU A 419 14.86 -29.26 7.54
N ARG A 420 15.72 -28.54 6.80
CA ARG A 420 17.12 -28.93 6.55
C ARG A 420 18.11 -28.42 7.58
N SER A 421 17.75 -27.40 8.35
CA SER A 421 18.64 -26.79 9.33
C SER A 421 18.67 -27.60 10.65
N PRO A 422 19.83 -27.76 11.29
CA PRO A 422 19.94 -28.37 12.61
C PRO A 422 19.41 -27.43 13.69
N VAL A 423 18.10 -27.49 13.94
CA VAL A 423 17.37 -26.60 14.87
C VAL A 423 16.63 -27.33 15.97
N PHE A 424 16.45 -28.65 15.85
CA PHE A 424 15.70 -29.46 16.81
C PHE A 424 16.65 -30.02 17.88
N PRO A 425 16.55 -29.63 19.16
CA PRO A 425 17.31 -30.26 20.22
C PRO A 425 16.78 -31.68 20.44
N VAL A 426 17.66 -32.67 20.35
CA VAL A 426 17.36 -34.10 20.51
C VAL A 426 18.26 -34.66 21.59
N ALA A 427 17.66 -35.17 22.66
CA ALA A 427 18.33 -35.96 23.67
C ALA A 427 18.57 -37.38 23.13
N THR A 428 19.82 -37.82 23.21
CA THR A 428 20.29 -39.16 22.83
C THR A 428 20.11 -40.16 23.97
N PRO A 429 20.12 -41.49 23.71
CA PRO A 429 20.14 -42.51 24.77
C PRO A 429 21.28 -42.33 25.79
N GLU A 430 22.42 -41.80 25.35
CA GLU A 430 23.61 -41.51 26.14
C GLU A 430 23.44 -40.31 27.09
N GLY A 431 22.42 -39.47 26.87
CA GLY A 431 22.11 -38.27 27.67
C GLY A 431 22.62 -36.95 27.07
N ASP A 432 23.40 -37.00 25.99
CA ASP A 432 23.84 -35.80 25.26
C ASP A 432 22.70 -35.17 24.44
N VAL A 433 22.67 -33.84 24.34
CA VAL A 433 21.72 -33.09 23.51
C VAL A 433 22.39 -32.61 22.22
N LEU A 434 21.84 -33.04 21.08
CA LEU A 434 22.32 -32.69 19.74
C LEU A 434 21.29 -31.83 19.00
N LEU A 435 21.74 -30.81 18.28
CA LEU A 435 20.89 -30.07 17.34
C LEU A 435 20.78 -30.83 16.03
N CYS A 436 19.62 -31.44 15.79
CA CYS A 436 19.33 -32.25 14.61
C CYS A 436 18.47 -31.49 13.58
N ALA A 437 18.64 -31.85 12.30
CA ALA A 437 17.70 -31.48 11.24
C ALA A 437 16.54 -32.49 11.17
N SER A 438 15.41 -32.11 10.56
CA SER A 438 14.23 -32.99 10.47
C SER A 438 14.44 -34.26 9.63
N THR A 439 15.56 -34.31 8.87
CA THR A 439 16.03 -35.47 8.10
C THR A 439 16.68 -36.56 8.96
N MET A 440 17.04 -36.26 10.21
CA MET A 440 17.54 -37.26 11.16
C MET A 440 16.38 -38.08 11.75
N GLU A 441 16.66 -39.29 12.24
CA GLU A 441 15.66 -40.06 13.00
C GLU A 441 15.65 -39.67 14.48
N PHE A 442 14.56 -39.00 14.87
CA PHE A 442 14.15 -38.77 16.25
C PHE A 442 12.63 -38.91 16.39
N SER A 443 12.18 -39.14 17.62
CA SER A 443 10.77 -39.20 18.01
C SER A 443 10.38 -38.03 18.92
N ILE A 444 9.09 -37.74 19.01
CA ILE A 444 8.53 -36.63 19.78
C ILE A 444 7.63 -37.20 20.88
N ALA A 445 8.00 -37.00 22.13
CA ALA A 445 7.26 -37.55 23.27
C ALA A 445 6.07 -36.66 23.67
N ASP A 446 4.94 -36.85 23.00
CA ASP A 446 3.70 -36.09 23.19
C ASP A 446 2.91 -36.46 24.46
N ARG A 447 3.23 -37.59 25.10
CA ARG A 447 2.61 -38.05 26.34
C ARG A 447 3.67 -38.35 27.39
N LYS A 448 3.37 -38.03 28.67
CA LYS A 448 4.32 -38.20 29.77
C LYS A 448 4.77 -39.66 29.93
N TYR A 449 3.84 -40.61 30.02
CA TYR A 449 4.17 -42.03 30.19
C TYR A 449 5.05 -42.59 29.05
N LEU A 450 4.88 -42.08 27.82
CA LEU A 450 5.73 -42.43 26.68
C LEU A 450 7.13 -41.78 26.77
N LYS A 451 7.24 -40.54 27.27
CA LYS A 451 8.55 -39.94 27.60
C LYS A 451 9.26 -40.77 28.68
N ASP A 452 8.56 -41.08 29.77
CA ASP A 452 9.11 -41.76 30.93
C ASP A 452 9.57 -43.20 30.56
N ALA A 453 8.83 -43.91 29.71
CA ALA A 453 9.17 -45.27 29.28
C ALA A 453 10.37 -45.36 28.31
N PHE A 454 10.57 -44.36 27.43
CA PHE A 454 11.58 -44.37 26.36
C PHE A 454 12.76 -43.40 26.54
N SER A 455 12.78 -42.61 27.61
CA SER A 455 13.96 -41.80 27.98
C SER A 455 15.17 -42.72 28.22
N GLY A 456 16.34 -42.34 27.67
CA GLY A 456 17.54 -43.19 27.70
C GLY A 456 17.49 -44.41 26.76
N LYS A 457 16.47 -44.55 25.90
CA LYS A 457 16.33 -45.66 24.94
C LYS A 457 16.15 -45.21 23.49
N LEU A 458 15.62 -44.00 23.26
CA LEU A 458 15.38 -43.43 21.94
C LEU A 458 16.01 -42.04 21.82
N ASN A 459 16.32 -41.64 20.58
CA ASN A 459 16.50 -40.22 20.22
C ASN A 459 15.16 -39.49 20.39
N LEU A 460 15.02 -38.69 21.45
CA LEU A 460 13.80 -37.95 21.76
C LEU A 460 14.03 -36.45 21.59
N LEU A 461 13.09 -35.75 20.96
CA LEU A 461 13.08 -34.28 20.95
C LEU A 461 13.07 -33.76 22.39
N ASP A 462 14.03 -32.93 22.76
CA ASP A 462 14.27 -32.50 24.15
C ASP A 462 13.32 -31.38 24.60
N PHE A 463 12.07 -31.77 24.79
CA PHE A 463 11.05 -31.01 25.47
C PHE A 463 10.27 -31.93 26.41
N ASP A 464 9.60 -31.36 27.41
CA ASP A 464 8.57 -32.06 28.15
C ASP A 464 7.22 -32.01 27.37
N PRO A 465 6.24 -32.88 27.66
CA PRO A 465 4.98 -32.93 26.91
C PRO A 465 4.17 -31.63 26.90
N LYS A 466 4.25 -30.78 27.93
CA LYS A 466 3.59 -29.46 27.95
C LYS A 466 4.24 -28.51 26.93
N THR A 467 5.57 -28.51 26.83
CA THR A 467 6.26 -27.69 25.84
C THR A 467 6.09 -28.27 24.42
N VAL A 468 6.01 -29.60 24.26
CA VAL A 468 5.60 -30.22 22.98
C VAL A 468 4.21 -29.75 22.53
N TRP A 469 3.25 -29.58 23.46
CA TRP A 469 1.95 -29.00 23.16
C TRP A 469 2.04 -27.52 22.71
N MET A 470 2.89 -26.70 23.34
CA MET A 470 3.15 -25.32 22.88
C MET A 470 3.78 -25.26 21.48
N LEU A 471 4.54 -26.29 21.11
CA LEU A 471 5.14 -26.44 19.78
C LEU A 471 4.16 -26.98 18.72
N ASN A 472 2.90 -27.29 19.06
CA ASN A 472 1.97 -27.95 18.15
C ASN A 472 1.80 -27.21 16.80
N ASN A 473 1.67 -25.88 16.81
CA ASN A 473 1.56 -25.08 15.58
C ASN A 473 2.76 -25.32 14.66
N LEU A 474 3.98 -25.24 15.21
CA LEU A 474 5.22 -25.48 14.48
C LEU A 474 5.38 -26.94 14.03
N LEU A 475 5.00 -27.91 14.85
CA LEU A 475 5.12 -29.33 14.53
C LEU A 475 4.15 -29.77 13.42
N VAL A 476 2.90 -29.28 13.46
CA VAL A 476 1.90 -29.46 12.40
C VAL A 476 2.34 -28.72 11.12
N TRP A 477 2.74 -27.44 11.22
CA TRP A 477 3.25 -26.68 10.08
C TRP A 477 4.47 -27.33 9.44
N ALA A 478 5.40 -27.88 10.22
CA ALA A 478 6.55 -28.63 9.73
C ALA A 478 6.14 -29.97 9.09
N GLY A 479 5.03 -30.58 9.54
CA GLY A 479 4.56 -31.90 9.11
C GLY A 479 5.18 -33.06 9.91
N LEU A 480 5.63 -32.78 11.14
CA LEU A 480 6.37 -33.72 12.00
C LEU A 480 5.48 -34.58 12.89
N GLU A 481 4.16 -34.40 12.87
CA GLU A 481 3.22 -35.15 13.72
C GLU A 481 3.34 -36.68 13.59
N LYS A 482 3.82 -37.20 12.45
CA LYS A 482 4.07 -38.63 12.27
C LYS A 482 5.19 -39.17 13.18
N ARG A 483 5.98 -38.29 13.81
CA ARG A 483 7.02 -38.60 14.80
C ARG A 483 6.51 -38.63 16.25
N TYR A 484 5.23 -38.36 16.50
CA TYR A 484 4.68 -38.48 17.86
C TYR A 484 4.72 -39.94 18.33
N LEU A 485 5.24 -40.18 19.54
CA LEU A 485 5.31 -41.53 20.11
C LEU A 485 3.92 -42.16 20.18
N SER A 486 2.85 -41.39 20.45
CA SER A 486 1.48 -41.92 20.45
C SER A 486 0.91 -42.35 19.10
N ARG A 487 1.66 -42.16 18.01
CA ARG A 487 1.35 -42.67 16.66
C ARG A 487 2.32 -43.75 16.16
N ILE A 488 3.45 -43.97 16.83
CA ILE A 488 4.47 -44.98 16.45
C ILE A 488 4.51 -46.15 17.43
N VAL A 489 4.31 -45.89 18.73
CA VAL A 489 4.38 -46.91 19.77
C VAL A 489 3.11 -47.74 19.76
N GLU A 490 3.25 -49.01 19.42
CA GLU A 490 2.23 -50.03 19.69
C GLU A 490 2.36 -50.53 21.13
N GLU A 491 1.25 -50.98 21.71
CA GLU A 491 1.26 -51.66 23.01
C GLU A 491 0.85 -53.12 22.81
N THR A 492 1.73 -54.04 23.22
CA THR A 492 1.55 -55.49 23.15
C THR A 492 1.38 -56.09 24.53
N GLY A 493 0.37 -56.95 24.69
CA GLY A 493 0.21 -57.79 25.87
C GLY A 493 1.26 -58.91 25.97
N PRO A 494 1.21 -59.71 27.04
CA PRO A 494 2.13 -60.83 27.26
C PRO A 494 1.90 -62.01 26.31
N VAL A 495 3.00 -62.73 26.03
CA VAL A 495 3.05 -63.92 25.15
C VAL A 495 2.59 -65.19 25.88
N GLU A 496 2.86 -65.28 27.19
CA GLU A 496 2.34 -66.34 28.07
C GLU A 496 0.94 -65.96 28.58
N GLU A 497 0.13 -66.94 29.01
CA GLU A 497 -1.28 -66.70 29.42
C GLU A 497 -1.60 -67.15 30.86
N ASP A 498 -0.68 -67.85 31.53
CA ASP A 498 -0.87 -68.52 32.83
C ASP A 498 -0.82 -67.57 34.05
N PHE A 499 -1.53 -66.44 33.98
CA PHE A 499 -1.60 -65.46 35.08
C PHE A 499 -2.78 -65.72 36.03
N LYS A 500 -2.52 -65.56 37.33
CA LYS A 500 -3.58 -65.46 38.33
C LYS A 500 -4.39 -64.19 38.07
N SER A 501 -5.70 -64.35 37.95
CA SER A 501 -6.64 -63.27 37.67
C SER A 501 -7.88 -63.31 38.55
N ILE A 502 -8.54 -62.17 38.69
CA ILE A 502 -9.83 -61.99 39.38
C ILE A 502 -10.85 -61.51 38.34
N GLU A 503 -12.00 -62.18 38.24
CA GLU A 503 -13.04 -61.80 37.29
C GLU A 503 -13.91 -60.65 37.81
N LEU A 504 -13.99 -59.55 37.05
CA LEU A 504 -14.94 -58.47 37.24
C LEU A 504 -16.25 -58.81 36.50
N ALA A 505 -17.09 -59.59 37.17
CA ALA A 505 -18.39 -60.00 36.63
C ALA A 505 -19.28 -58.79 36.26
N GLY A 506 -19.86 -58.84 35.05
CA GLY A 506 -20.87 -57.88 34.61
C GLY A 506 -20.36 -56.60 33.93
N GLU A 507 -19.07 -56.28 33.97
CA GLU A 507 -18.57 -54.97 33.51
C GLU A 507 -18.90 -54.64 32.04
N ILE A 508 -18.68 -55.59 31.12
CA ILE A 508 -19.06 -55.46 29.70
C ILE A 508 -20.47 -56.00 29.44
N SER A 509 -20.79 -57.17 29.99
CA SER A 509 -22.03 -57.89 29.70
C SER A 509 -23.31 -57.16 30.12
N SER A 510 -23.28 -56.38 31.21
CA SER A 510 -24.38 -55.46 31.59
C SER A 510 -24.70 -54.39 30.53
N LYS A 511 -23.76 -54.14 29.60
CA LYS A 511 -23.80 -53.07 28.59
C LYS A 511 -23.85 -53.63 27.16
N ALA A 512 -23.86 -54.95 26.98
CA ALA A 512 -23.70 -55.65 25.71
C ALA A 512 -24.65 -55.14 24.61
N GLY A 513 -25.97 -55.14 24.86
CA GLY A 513 -26.95 -54.64 23.89
C GLY A 513 -26.81 -53.16 23.52
N GLN A 514 -26.22 -52.34 24.39
CA GLN A 514 -25.97 -50.92 24.13
C GLN A 514 -24.66 -50.70 23.35
N LEU A 515 -23.65 -51.54 23.58
CA LEU A 515 -22.44 -51.61 22.73
C LEU A 515 -22.79 -52.13 21.32
N LEU A 516 -23.66 -53.14 21.22
CA LEU A 516 -24.21 -53.65 19.97
C LEU A 516 -24.97 -52.54 19.21
N ARG A 517 -25.75 -51.71 19.91
CA ARG A 517 -26.48 -50.56 19.36
C ARG A 517 -25.53 -49.54 18.71
N ILE A 518 -24.37 -49.28 19.32
CA ILE A 518 -23.29 -48.48 18.71
C ILE A 518 -22.71 -49.19 17.48
N ALA A 519 -22.37 -50.49 17.58
CA ALA A 519 -21.80 -51.26 16.47
C ALA A 519 -22.68 -51.25 15.21
N VAL A 520 -23.99 -51.46 15.37
CA VAL A 520 -24.95 -51.46 14.26
C VAL A 520 -25.09 -50.06 13.65
N HIS A 521 -25.16 -49.00 14.46
CA HIS A 521 -25.30 -47.63 13.96
C HIS A 521 -24.08 -47.18 13.13
N PHE A 522 -22.86 -47.46 13.60
CA PHE A 522 -21.63 -47.15 12.88
C PHE A 522 -21.24 -48.20 11.82
N ARG A 523 -22.12 -49.16 11.53
CA ARG A 523 -21.97 -50.20 10.49
C ARG A 523 -20.72 -51.07 10.67
N SER A 524 -20.52 -51.59 11.87
CA SER A 524 -19.48 -52.57 12.18
C SER A 524 -19.47 -53.72 11.16
N PRO A 525 -18.29 -54.12 10.62
CA PRO A 525 -18.15 -55.33 9.81
C PRO A 525 -18.70 -56.60 10.48
N ARG A 526 -18.66 -56.66 11.82
CA ARG A 526 -19.22 -57.76 12.64
C ARG A 526 -20.76 -57.69 12.78
N THR A 527 -21.44 -56.75 12.13
CA THR A 527 -22.92 -56.59 12.11
C THR A 527 -23.54 -56.65 10.70
N THR A 528 -22.75 -57.06 9.69
CA THR A 528 -23.12 -57.06 8.27
C THR A 528 -24.32 -57.94 7.89
N ASN A 529 -24.69 -58.90 8.73
CA ASN A 529 -25.86 -59.76 8.52
C ASN A 529 -26.44 -60.21 9.87
N PRO A 530 -27.71 -60.68 9.93
CA PRO A 530 -28.36 -61.01 11.20
C PRO A 530 -27.61 -62.05 12.06
N LYS A 531 -26.93 -63.03 11.45
CA LYS A 531 -26.15 -64.03 12.21
C LYS A 531 -24.91 -63.40 12.85
N ALA A 532 -24.22 -62.52 12.13
CA ALA A 532 -23.07 -61.79 12.66
C ALA A 532 -23.48 -60.85 13.81
N THR A 533 -24.61 -60.15 13.67
CA THR A 533 -25.15 -59.29 14.73
C THR A 533 -25.54 -60.09 15.98
N SER A 534 -26.20 -61.24 15.84
CA SER A 534 -26.51 -62.13 16.98
C SER A 534 -25.25 -62.75 17.61
N TRP A 535 -24.24 -63.11 16.81
CA TRP A 535 -22.94 -63.57 17.31
C TRP A 535 -22.23 -62.47 18.12
N LEU A 536 -22.20 -61.24 17.62
CA LEU A 536 -21.58 -60.11 18.32
C LEU A 536 -22.33 -59.79 19.62
N GLN A 537 -23.66 -59.94 19.63
CA GLN A 537 -24.48 -59.83 20.84
C GLN A 537 -24.07 -60.90 21.87
N GLU A 538 -24.09 -62.18 21.48
CA GLU A 538 -23.74 -63.32 22.34
C GLU A 538 -22.32 -63.18 22.92
N VAL A 539 -21.35 -62.75 22.11
CA VAL A 539 -19.96 -62.53 22.52
C VAL A 539 -19.81 -61.37 23.50
N LEU A 540 -20.59 -60.29 23.34
CA LEU A 540 -20.60 -59.17 24.30
C LEU A 540 -21.34 -59.52 25.59
N GLU A 541 -22.41 -60.31 25.52
CA GLU A 541 -23.19 -60.79 26.68
C GLU A 541 -22.41 -61.78 27.55
N HIS A 542 -21.45 -62.52 26.98
CA HIS A 542 -20.56 -63.44 27.69
C HIS A 542 -19.13 -62.89 27.88
N ALA A 543 -18.90 -61.60 27.58
CA ALA A 543 -17.56 -61.00 27.67
C ALA A 543 -17.07 -60.88 29.12
N GLN A 544 -15.87 -61.40 29.37
CA GLN A 544 -15.26 -61.42 30.71
C GLN A 544 -14.19 -60.33 30.84
N VAL A 545 -14.17 -59.64 31.98
CA VAL A 545 -13.06 -58.76 32.38
C VAL A 545 -12.28 -59.46 33.49
N ARG A 546 -10.97 -59.56 33.34
CA ARG A 546 -10.06 -60.26 34.25
C ARG A 546 -8.94 -59.33 34.67
N LEU A 547 -8.94 -58.94 35.94
CA LEU A 547 -7.85 -58.18 36.54
C LEU A 547 -6.68 -59.11 36.86
N VAL A 548 -5.46 -58.71 36.51
CA VAL A 548 -4.21 -59.39 36.82
C VAL A 548 -3.30 -58.43 37.58
N SER A 549 -2.68 -58.90 38.65
CA SER A 549 -1.80 -58.05 39.46
C SER A 549 -0.45 -57.84 38.81
N GLY A 550 -0.10 -56.58 38.53
CA GLY A 550 1.11 -56.19 37.79
C GLY A 550 1.12 -56.73 36.36
N PHE A 551 0.03 -56.50 35.59
CA PHE A 551 -0.16 -57.12 34.28
C PHE A 551 0.93 -56.68 33.26
N PRO A 552 1.79 -57.60 32.79
CA PRO A 552 3.02 -57.23 32.09
C PRO A 552 2.76 -56.82 30.62
N SER A 553 2.53 -55.52 30.41
CA SER A 553 2.42 -54.90 29.08
C SER A 553 3.73 -54.26 28.62
N LYS A 554 3.98 -54.33 27.31
CA LYS A 554 5.18 -53.84 26.65
C LYS A 554 4.81 -52.80 25.59
N LEU A 555 5.46 -51.65 25.68
CA LEU A 555 5.44 -50.60 24.67
C LEU A 555 6.51 -50.92 23.62
N VAL A 556 6.09 -51.06 22.37
CA VAL A 556 6.93 -51.46 21.25
C VAL A 556 7.06 -50.30 20.27
N TYR A 557 8.27 -49.75 20.18
CA TYR A 557 8.64 -48.75 19.18
C TYR A 557 9.27 -49.45 17.97
N ARG A 558 8.80 -49.16 16.76
CA ARG A 558 9.38 -49.67 15.50
C ARG A 558 9.84 -48.52 14.61
N SER A 559 11.10 -48.56 14.16
CA SER A 559 11.60 -47.70 13.08
C SER A 559 12.42 -48.53 12.09
N GLY A 560 11.91 -48.68 10.86
CA GLY A 560 12.50 -49.55 9.86
C GLY A 560 12.62 -51.00 10.36
N ASN A 561 13.86 -51.48 10.50
CA ASN A 561 14.17 -52.83 11.00
C ASN A 561 14.50 -52.86 12.51
N ALA A 562 14.48 -51.72 13.20
CA ALA A 562 14.76 -51.65 14.64
C ALA A 562 13.46 -51.71 15.45
N GLU A 563 13.35 -52.70 16.33
CA GLU A 563 12.31 -52.78 17.36
C GLU A 563 12.93 -52.53 18.73
N ILE A 564 12.37 -51.57 19.48
CA ILE A 564 12.84 -51.17 20.82
C ILE A 564 11.67 -51.27 21.79
N THR A 565 11.84 -52.08 22.82
CA THR A 565 10.79 -52.39 23.79
C THR A 565 11.01 -51.66 25.11
N ALA A 566 9.93 -51.16 25.71
CA ALA A 566 9.88 -50.66 27.07
C ALA A 566 8.73 -51.30 27.85
N GLU A 567 8.80 -51.32 29.17
CA GLU A 567 7.67 -51.65 30.05
C GLU A 567 6.62 -50.54 29.96
N ASN A 568 5.33 -50.87 30.06
CA ASN A 568 4.27 -49.87 30.10
C ASN A 568 4.03 -49.37 31.55
N PRO A 569 4.38 -48.13 31.92
CA PRO A 569 4.21 -47.62 33.27
C PRO A 569 2.76 -47.21 33.61
N MET A 570 1.79 -47.42 32.70
CA MET A 570 0.35 -47.28 32.97
C MET A 570 -0.35 -48.60 33.35
N GLY A 571 0.40 -49.71 33.47
CA GLY A 571 -0.19 -51.05 33.46
C GLY A 571 -0.70 -51.42 32.06
N GLY A 572 -1.03 -52.70 31.87
CA GLY A 572 -1.45 -53.22 30.56
C GLY A 572 -2.95 -53.37 30.38
N LEU A 573 -3.40 -53.33 29.12
CA LEU A 573 -4.70 -53.89 28.72
C LEU A 573 -4.59 -54.68 27.41
N ASP A 574 -5.15 -55.88 27.40
CA ASP A 574 -5.20 -56.77 26.23
C ASP A 574 -6.60 -57.36 26.03
N ILE A 575 -6.98 -57.64 24.78
CA ILE A 575 -8.31 -58.14 24.39
C ILE A 575 -8.14 -59.37 23.52
N LYS A 576 -8.51 -60.54 24.05
CA LYS A 576 -8.39 -61.83 23.37
C LYS A 576 -9.76 -62.33 22.87
N ASP A 577 -9.79 -62.75 21.61
CA ASP A 577 -10.96 -63.18 20.83
C ASP A 577 -10.69 -64.61 20.33
N THR A 578 -10.74 -65.59 21.25
CA THR A 578 -10.26 -66.98 21.01
C THR A 578 -11.34 -68.03 21.26
N VAL A 579 -11.97 -68.02 22.44
CA VAL A 579 -13.08 -68.91 22.84
C VAL A 579 -14.25 -68.08 23.41
N GLY A 580 -14.33 -66.82 22.99
CA GLY A 580 -15.10 -65.75 23.63
C GLY A 580 -14.22 -64.51 23.85
N LEU A 581 -14.85 -63.39 24.20
CA LEU A 581 -14.15 -62.12 24.43
C LEU A 581 -13.66 -62.02 25.88
N VAL A 582 -12.35 -62.07 26.08
CA VAL A 582 -11.72 -61.92 27.40
C VAL A 582 -10.79 -60.71 27.40
N ILE A 583 -11.07 -59.77 28.30
CA ILE A 583 -10.31 -58.53 28.48
C ILE A 583 -9.44 -58.69 29.71
N TYR A 584 -8.12 -58.70 29.52
CA TYR A 584 -7.15 -58.73 30.60
C TYR A 584 -6.66 -57.31 30.88
N ALA A 585 -6.63 -56.91 32.15
CA ALA A 585 -6.17 -55.59 32.55
C ALA A 585 -5.39 -55.64 33.85
N ASP A 586 -4.52 -54.66 34.05
CA ASP A 586 -3.82 -54.43 35.33
C ASP A 586 -4.82 -54.06 36.45
N ASP A 587 -4.63 -54.62 37.65
CA ASP A 587 -5.54 -54.42 38.79
C ASP A 587 -5.37 -53.05 39.47
N GLU A 588 -4.13 -52.60 39.70
CA GLU A 588 -3.82 -51.29 40.27
C GLU A 588 -4.28 -50.14 39.36
N ASN A 589 -4.17 -50.31 38.03
CA ASN A 589 -4.49 -49.27 37.05
C ASN A 589 -5.86 -49.44 36.36
N TRP A 590 -6.71 -50.39 36.78
CA TRP A 590 -7.97 -50.74 36.10
C TRP A 590 -8.85 -49.53 35.74
N GLU A 591 -9.19 -48.66 36.69
CA GLU A 591 -10.08 -47.52 36.42
C GLU A 591 -9.46 -46.50 35.44
N LEU A 592 -8.13 -46.34 35.44
CA LEU A 592 -7.43 -45.52 34.45
C LEU A 592 -7.53 -46.15 33.06
N LEU A 593 -7.29 -47.47 32.94
CA LEU A 593 -7.37 -48.21 31.69
C LEU A 593 -8.82 -48.25 31.14
N LYS A 594 -9.81 -48.47 32.00
CA LYS A 594 -11.25 -48.39 31.72
C LYS A 594 -11.67 -47.02 31.18
N HIS A 595 -11.13 -45.93 31.75
CA HIS A 595 -11.39 -44.58 31.28
C HIS A 595 -10.61 -44.18 30.02
N THR A 596 -9.50 -44.82 29.65
CA THR A 596 -8.57 -44.32 28.61
C THR A 596 -8.26 -45.29 27.47
N VAL A 597 -7.93 -46.55 27.75
CA VAL A 597 -7.46 -47.54 26.77
C VAL A 597 -8.60 -48.45 26.31
N LEU A 598 -9.36 -49.01 27.26
CA LEU A 598 -10.46 -49.95 27.01
C LEU A 598 -11.48 -49.45 25.98
N PRO A 599 -12.01 -48.21 26.03
CA PRO A 599 -13.05 -47.78 25.09
C PRO A 599 -12.54 -47.72 23.65
N ARG A 600 -11.24 -47.48 23.47
CA ARG A 600 -10.61 -47.45 22.16
C ARG A 600 -10.37 -48.86 21.64
N ARG A 601 -9.68 -49.70 22.42
CA ARG A 601 -9.36 -51.09 22.05
C ARG A 601 -10.61 -51.94 21.79
N LEU A 602 -11.64 -51.80 22.64
CA LEU A 602 -12.90 -52.54 22.48
C LEU A 602 -13.66 -52.09 21.22
N LEU A 603 -13.70 -50.79 20.94
CA LEU A 603 -14.31 -50.28 19.71
C LEU A 603 -13.49 -50.68 18.48
N GLU A 604 -12.15 -50.60 18.53
CA GLU A 604 -11.26 -51.13 17.48
C GLU A 604 -11.58 -52.60 17.20
N TRP A 605 -11.71 -53.44 18.23
CA TRP A 605 -12.09 -54.85 18.08
C TRP A 605 -13.49 -55.05 17.48
N MET A 606 -14.50 -54.29 17.94
CA MET A 606 -15.88 -54.31 17.41
C MET A 606 -15.93 -53.86 15.94
N MET A 607 -15.06 -52.93 15.54
CA MET A 607 -14.98 -52.33 14.22
C MET A 607 -13.96 -53.01 13.29
N THR A 608 -13.22 -54.02 13.79
CA THR A 608 -12.31 -54.83 12.98
C THR A 608 -13.09 -55.88 12.19
N ASN A 609 -12.86 -55.91 10.88
CA ASN A 609 -13.32 -56.96 9.98
C ASN A 609 -12.63 -58.30 10.34
N PRO A 610 -13.38 -59.37 10.67
CA PRO A 610 -12.79 -60.64 11.08
C PRO A 610 -11.85 -61.28 10.05
N ASP A 611 -12.14 -61.10 8.76
CA ASP A 611 -11.43 -61.77 7.66
C ASP A 611 -10.24 -60.93 7.16
N THR A 612 -10.47 -59.64 6.90
CA THR A 612 -9.44 -58.74 6.32
C THR A 612 -8.53 -58.09 7.36
N LYS A 613 -8.91 -58.13 8.65
CA LYS A 613 -8.28 -57.40 9.77
C LYS A 613 -8.24 -55.87 9.61
N ALA A 614 -8.96 -55.31 8.63
CA ALA A 614 -9.12 -53.86 8.49
C ALA A 614 -10.07 -53.32 9.57
N VAL A 615 -9.79 -52.12 10.10
CA VAL A 615 -10.68 -51.40 11.03
C VAL A 615 -11.48 -50.37 10.22
N GLU A 616 -12.81 -50.47 10.24
CA GLU A 616 -13.71 -49.63 9.44
C GLU A 616 -14.69 -48.86 10.35
N GLY A 617 -15.10 -47.65 9.99
CA GLY A 617 -16.10 -46.90 10.75
C GLY A 617 -15.67 -46.39 12.14
N MET A 618 -14.38 -46.46 12.49
CA MET A 618 -13.82 -45.83 13.68
C MET A 618 -14.00 -44.30 13.61
N THR A 619 -14.86 -43.73 14.45
CA THR A 619 -15.13 -42.28 14.52
C THR A 619 -15.01 -41.78 15.97
N GLU A 620 -14.65 -40.51 16.14
CA GLU A 620 -14.57 -39.90 17.47
C GLU A 620 -15.94 -39.84 18.18
N GLN A 621 -17.06 -39.79 17.44
CA GLN A 621 -18.40 -39.93 18.04
C GLN A 621 -18.62 -41.35 18.57
N ALA A 622 -18.33 -42.39 17.77
CA ALA A 622 -18.40 -43.78 18.22
C ALA A 622 -17.52 -44.05 19.45
N LEU A 623 -16.30 -43.49 19.47
CA LEU A 623 -15.36 -43.59 20.60
C LEU A 623 -15.90 -42.87 21.84
N SER A 624 -16.46 -41.67 21.69
CA SER A 624 -17.09 -40.92 22.79
C SER A 624 -18.30 -41.67 23.37
N LEU A 625 -19.13 -42.27 22.52
CA LEU A 625 -20.29 -43.06 22.93
C LEU A 625 -19.86 -44.35 23.64
N ALA A 626 -18.93 -45.11 23.09
CA ALA A 626 -18.39 -46.32 23.73
C ALA A 626 -17.77 -45.99 25.10
N ARG A 627 -16.99 -44.90 25.18
CA ARG A 627 -16.43 -44.38 26.43
C ARG A 627 -17.50 -43.96 27.43
N SER A 628 -18.58 -43.34 26.98
CA SER A 628 -19.69 -42.94 27.83
C SER A 628 -20.47 -44.15 28.37
N VAL A 629 -20.77 -45.13 27.52
CA VAL A 629 -21.44 -46.39 27.88
C VAL A 629 -20.64 -47.17 28.93
N LEU A 630 -19.35 -47.44 28.66
CA LEU A 630 -18.49 -48.24 29.54
C LEU A 630 -18.29 -47.63 30.93
N ASN A 631 -18.39 -46.30 31.03
CA ASN A 631 -18.18 -45.55 32.28
C ASN A 631 -19.47 -45.20 33.02
N VAL A 632 -20.64 -45.70 32.58
CA VAL A 632 -21.84 -45.71 33.43
C VAL A 632 -21.61 -46.70 34.58
N ALA A 633 -21.63 -46.17 35.81
CA ALA A 633 -21.47 -46.94 37.03
C ALA A 633 -22.55 -48.03 37.16
N SER A 634 -22.12 -49.21 37.62
CA SER A 634 -22.96 -50.40 37.69
C SER A 634 -24.18 -50.18 38.60
N GLY A 635 -25.36 -50.59 38.14
CA GLY A 635 -26.66 -50.26 38.75
C GLY A 635 -27.28 -48.93 38.28
N ARG A 636 -26.71 -48.26 37.26
CA ARG A 636 -27.29 -47.05 36.60
C ARG A 636 -27.52 -47.21 35.09
N GLU A 637 -27.43 -48.43 34.57
CA GLU A 637 -27.50 -48.77 33.14
C GLU A 637 -28.77 -48.27 32.45
N ALA A 638 -29.87 -48.10 33.20
CA ALA A 638 -31.14 -47.53 32.72
C ALA A 638 -31.05 -46.09 32.18
N ILE A 639 -29.92 -45.39 32.34
CA ILE A 639 -29.64 -44.11 31.67
C ILE A 639 -29.09 -44.30 30.24
N ILE A 640 -28.44 -45.44 29.95
CA ILE A 640 -27.70 -45.66 28.70
C ILE A 640 -28.61 -45.57 27.46
N PRO A 641 -29.80 -46.21 27.41
CA PRO A 641 -30.67 -46.11 26.23
C PRO A 641 -31.02 -44.66 25.92
N LYS A 642 -31.38 -43.87 26.95
CA LYS A 642 -31.75 -42.44 26.84
C LYS A 642 -30.59 -41.55 26.37
N MET A 643 -29.37 -41.89 26.76
CA MET A 643 -28.16 -41.21 26.29
C MET A 643 -27.93 -41.48 24.80
N LEU A 644 -28.10 -42.74 24.37
CA LEU A 644 -27.98 -43.12 22.95
C LEU A 644 -29.14 -42.56 22.11
N ASP A 645 -30.36 -42.48 22.65
CA ASP A 645 -31.52 -41.83 22.02
C ASP A 645 -31.24 -40.34 21.76
N ALA A 646 -30.69 -39.62 22.75
CA ALA A 646 -30.37 -38.19 22.66
C ALA A 646 -29.26 -37.87 21.64
N GLU A 647 -28.31 -38.80 21.47
CA GLU A 647 -27.23 -38.74 20.48
C GLU A 647 -27.66 -39.21 19.07
N GLY A 648 -28.95 -39.51 18.87
CA GLY A 648 -29.49 -39.91 17.55
C GLY A 648 -29.11 -41.34 17.13
N ILE A 649 -28.55 -42.13 18.03
CA ILE A 649 -28.22 -43.54 17.77
C ILE A 649 -29.54 -44.32 17.72
N VAL A 650 -29.76 -45.09 16.66
CA VAL A 650 -31.05 -45.77 16.44
C VAL A 650 -31.15 -46.99 17.36
N ASP A 651 -32.34 -47.30 17.87
CA ASP A 651 -32.59 -48.54 18.62
C ASP A 651 -32.68 -49.77 17.69
N ILE A 652 -32.16 -50.92 18.13
CA ILE A 652 -32.07 -52.13 17.32
C ILE A 652 -33.44 -52.79 17.10
N GLU A 653 -34.35 -52.77 18.09
CA GLU A 653 -35.69 -53.35 17.93
C GLU A 653 -36.52 -52.50 16.97
N ALA A 654 -36.49 -51.18 17.14
CA ALA A 654 -37.10 -50.22 16.23
C ALA A 654 -36.54 -50.32 14.79
N LEU A 655 -35.23 -50.51 14.64
CA LEU A 655 -34.57 -50.69 13.35
C LEU A 655 -34.97 -52.03 12.68
N ASN A 656 -35.03 -53.12 13.45
CA ASN A 656 -35.44 -54.44 12.95
C ASN A 656 -36.94 -54.55 12.62
N ALA A 657 -37.76 -53.68 13.22
CA ALA A 657 -39.18 -53.47 12.89
C ALA A 657 -39.39 -52.55 11.68
N SER A 658 -38.38 -51.80 11.22
CA SER A 658 -38.48 -50.90 10.06
C SER A 658 -38.59 -51.71 8.75
N PRO A 659 -39.63 -51.46 7.91
CA PRO A 659 -39.77 -52.15 6.63
C PRO A 659 -38.66 -51.78 5.63
N TYR A 660 -37.94 -50.67 5.85
CA TYR A 660 -36.88 -50.18 4.98
C TYR A 660 -35.50 -50.77 5.30
N TRP A 661 -35.30 -51.35 6.50
CA TRP A 661 -34.00 -51.85 6.93
C TRP A 661 -33.59 -53.16 6.23
N ARG A 662 -34.55 -54.07 6.01
CA ARG A 662 -34.26 -55.41 5.49
C ARG A 662 -33.91 -55.46 3.99
N VAL A 663 -34.31 -54.45 3.23
CA VAL A 663 -34.17 -54.41 1.75
C VAL A 663 -32.71 -54.39 1.28
N ASN A 664 -31.77 -53.94 2.13
CA ASN A 664 -30.35 -53.81 1.76
C ASN A 664 -29.46 -54.96 2.27
N ASN A 665 -30.00 -55.92 3.03
CA ASN A 665 -29.22 -56.96 3.73
C ASN A 665 -29.51 -58.40 3.24
N GLU A 666 -30.30 -58.58 2.19
CA GLU A 666 -30.34 -59.86 1.48
C GLU A 666 -29.18 -59.93 0.47
N PRO A 667 -28.38 -61.02 0.43
CA PRO A 667 -27.34 -61.17 -0.56
C PRO A 667 -27.97 -61.36 -1.94
N THR A 668 -27.62 -60.47 -2.89
CA THR A 668 -27.97 -60.64 -4.30
C THR A 668 -27.54 -62.04 -4.75
N PRO A 669 -28.43 -62.89 -5.27
CA PRO A 669 -28.07 -64.27 -5.59
C PRO A 669 -27.02 -64.30 -6.70
N GLU A 670 -25.98 -65.13 -6.52
CA GLU A 670 -24.97 -65.31 -7.55
C GLU A 670 -25.59 -65.81 -8.86
N PRO A 671 -25.14 -65.32 -10.03
CA PRO A 671 -25.68 -65.73 -11.32
C PRO A 671 -25.28 -67.17 -11.65
N GLY A 672 -26.15 -68.12 -11.27
CA GLY A 672 -26.08 -69.52 -11.68
C GLY A 672 -26.05 -69.67 -13.22
N PRO A 673 -25.51 -70.80 -13.73
CA PRO A 673 -24.88 -70.83 -15.05
C PRO A 673 -25.86 -70.68 -16.22
N SER A 674 -25.88 -69.49 -16.83
CA SER A 674 -26.40 -69.29 -18.18
C SER A 674 -25.54 -70.04 -19.21
N LYS A 675 -26.14 -70.97 -19.97
CA LYS A 675 -25.43 -71.78 -20.96
C LYS A 675 -24.80 -70.91 -22.05
N THR A 676 -23.53 -71.18 -22.33
CA THR A 676 -22.72 -70.50 -23.35
C THR A 676 -23.11 -70.93 -24.76
N GLU A 677 -23.34 -69.98 -25.68
CA GLU A 677 -23.07 -70.23 -27.09
C GLU A 677 -22.60 -68.97 -27.85
N GLN A 678 -21.28 -68.90 -28.05
CA GLN A 678 -20.55 -68.31 -29.18
C GLN A 678 -20.71 -66.80 -29.53
N LEU A 679 -19.66 -66.04 -29.18
CA LEU A 679 -19.17 -64.88 -29.94
C LEU A 679 -17.70 -65.17 -30.34
N PRO A 680 -17.26 -64.93 -31.60
CA PRO A 680 -15.89 -65.20 -32.03
C PRO A 680 -14.88 -64.19 -31.44
N PRO A 681 -13.60 -64.58 -31.27
CA PRO A 681 -12.66 -63.85 -30.44
C PRO A 681 -11.97 -62.66 -31.13
N PRO A 682 -11.55 -61.62 -30.38
CA PRO A 682 -10.65 -60.59 -30.88
C PRO A 682 -9.25 -61.19 -31.15
N LYS A 683 -8.60 -60.74 -32.22
CA LYS A 683 -7.18 -61.00 -32.49
C LYS A 683 -6.36 -59.71 -32.40
N THR A 684 -5.11 -59.86 -31.99
CA THR A 684 -4.15 -58.79 -31.71
C THR A 684 -3.67 -58.06 -32.97
N LEU A 685 -3.19 -56.83 -32.76
CA LEU A 685 -2.45 -56.03 -33.73
C LEU A 685 -1.31 -55.31 -32.98
N ASP A 686 -0.07 -55.61 -33.35
CA ASP A 686 1.14 -54.89 -32.93
C ASP A 686 1.94 -54.48 -34.18
N GLU A 687 2.25 -53.19 -34.28
CA GLU A 687 3.26 -52.56 -35.15
C GLU A 687 3.19 -52.75 -36.70
N PRO A 688 3.92 -51.92 -37.48
CA PRO A 688 3.94 -50.45 -37.42
C PRO A 688 3.71 -49.80 -38.80
N ALA A 689 3.60 -48.46 -38.85
CA ALA A 689 3.46 -47.69 -40.09
C ALA A 689 4.67 -46.77 -40.36
N PRO A 690 5.09 -46.58 -41.63
CA PRO A 690 6.04 -45.55 -42.02
C PRO A 690 5.36 -44.27 -42.54
N THR A 691 5.65 -43.13 -41.91
CA THR A 691 5.39 -41.72 -42.31
C THR A 691 6.43 -41.23 -43.36
N PRO A 692 6.41 -39.99 -43.95
CA PRO A 692 5.77 -38.70 -43.56
C PRO A 692 4.72 -38.13 -44.56
N ALA A 693 3.72 -37.31 -44.17
CA ALA A 693 3.71 -35.93 -43.61
C ALA A 693 3.83 -34.82 -44.72
N PRO A 694 3.43 -33.53 -44.51
CA PRO A 694 3.20 -32.85 -43.21
C PRO A 694 2.01 -31.86 -43.08
N ALA A 695 1.86 -31.38 -41.83
CA ALA A 695 1.44 -30.02 -41.39
C ALA A 695 -0.03 -29.68 -41.03
N LYS A 696 -0.21 -29.42 -39.71
CA LYS A 696 -1.05 -28.39 -39.05
C LYS A 696 -2.57 -28.56 -38.92
N GLU A 697 -2.93 -29.20 -37.79
CA GLU A 697 -3.70 -28.64 -36.66
C GLU A 697 -4.87 -27.66 -36.90
N ALA A 698 -6.00 -27.97 -36.25
CA ALA A 698 -7.06 -27.04 -35.89
C ALA A 698 -7.04 -26.74 -34.37
N SER A 699 -7.83 -25.76 -33.92
CA SER A 699 -8.12 -25.54 -32.49
C SER A 699 -9.58 -25.10 -32.28
N ALA A 700 -10.13 -25.34 -31.09
CA ALA A 700 -11.57 -25.30 -30.82
C ALA A 700 -11.93 -24.57 -29.52
N ARG A 701 -13.19 -24.11 -29.41
CA ARG A 701 -13.87 -23.81 -28.11
C ARG A 701 -15.38 -24.10 -28.18
N PRO A 702 -15.98 -24.74 -27.15
CA PRO A 702 -17.44 -24.86 -26.97
C PRO A 702 -18.04 -23.66 -26.19
N ARG A 703 -19.33 -23.73 -25.80
CA ARG A 703 -20.16 -22.59 -25.36
C ARG A 703 -21.00 -22.85 -24.09
N LEU A 704 -21.31 -21.77 -23.35
CA LEU A 704 -22.59 -21.50 -22.62
C LEU A 704 -22.92 -22.47 -21.43
N PRO A 705 -24.07 -22.39 -20.66
CA PRO A 705 -25.31 -21.60 -20.86
C PRO A 705 -26.08 -20.97 -19.64
N THR A 706 -26.51 -19.70 -19.78
CA THR A 706 -27.87 -19.15 -19.39
C THR A 706 -28.25 -19.06 -17.87
N SER A 707 -29.37 -18.44 -17.37
CA SER A 707 -30.56 -17.76 -17.93
C SER A 707 -31.36 -16.87 -16.91
N LYS A 708 -32.07 -15.80 -17.39
CA LYS A 708 -33.33 -15.17 -16.83
C LYS A 708 -33.27 -14.32 -15.52
N ARG A 709 -34.18 -13.35 -15.21
CA ARG A 709 -35.15 -12.50 -15.99
C ARG A 709 -35.85 -11.44 -15.06
N GLY A 710 -36.17 -10.23 -15.55
CA GLY A 710 -36.92 -9.14 -14.86
C GLY A 710 -36.03 -7.89 -14.61
N SER A 711 -36.36 -6.62 -14.92
CA SER A 711 -37.59 -5.78 -14.80
C SER A 711 -37.88 -5.40 -13.33
N GLU A 712 -38.06 -4.14 -12.91
CA GLU A 712 -38.63 -2.95 -13.62
C GLU A 712 -37.76 -1.66 -13.61
N ARG A 713 -38.36 -0.48 -13.89
CA ARG A 713 -37.74 0.86 -14.06
C ARG A 713 -38.18 1.90 -13.02
N ARG A 714 -37.28 2.84 -12.70
CA ARG A 714 -37.42 4.32 -12.72
C ARG A 714 -36.02 4.91 -12.42
N ASP A 715 -35.41 5.83 -13.16
CA ASP A 715 -35.85 7.08 -13.83
C ASP A 715 -36.32 8.16 -12.81
N SER A 716 -35.77 9.37 -12.76
CA SER A 716 -34.63 10.02 -13.48
C SER A 716 -33.73 10.77 -12.47
N GLU A 717 -32.86 11.78 -12.69
CA GLU A 717 -32.42 12.74 -13.76
C GLU A 717 -30.93 13.13 -13.36
N LYS A 718 -30.00 13.86 -14.03
CA LYS A 718 -29.94 14.87 -15.11
C LYS A 718 -30.51 16.25 -14.75
N GLN A 719 -30.11 17.39 -15.32
CA GLN A 719 -28.84 17.89 -15.94
C GLN A 719 -28.47 19.19 -15.13
N SER A 720 -27.53 20.10 -15.41
CA SER A 720 -26.79 20.54 -16.61
C SER A 720 -25.51 21.30 -16.21
N TRP A 721 -24.73 21.76 -17.20
CA TRP A 721 -23.69 22.80 -17.06
C TRP A 721 -24.10 24.08 -17.83
N GLU A 722 -23.26 25.12 -17.72
CA GLU A 722 -23.13 26.34 -18.55
C GLU A 722 -24.03 27.57 -18.29
N SER A 723 -23.48 28.75 -18.64
CA SER A 723 -24.04 30.13 -18.58
C SER A 723 -24.23 30.75 -17.16
N GLU A 724 -24.05 32.05 -16.91
CA GLU A 724 -23.60 33.16 -17.79
C GLU A 724 -22.91 34.31 -17.00
N PHE A 725 -22.47 35.37 -17.71
CA PHE A 725 -21.63 36.46 -17.19
C PHE A 725 -22.37 37.81 -17.30
N VAL A 726 -22.85 38.39 -16.19
CA VAL A 726 -23.33 39.80 -16.11
C VAL A 726 -22.93 40.41 -14.77
N ALA A 727 -22.47 41.66 -14.79
CA ALA A 727 -22.14 42.44 -13.61
C ALA A 727 -23.31 43.34 -13.18
N ASN A 728 -23.28 43.83 -11.93
CA ASN A 728 -23.92 45.10 -11.60
C ASN A 728 -23.22 45.81 -10.43
N GLU A 729 -23.33 47.14 -10.39
CA GLU A 729 -22.59 48.01 -9.48
C GLU A 729 -23.37 48.34 -8.18
N ALA A 730 -22.70 49.12 -7.33
CA ALA A 730 -23.26 50.09 -6.39
C ALA A 730 -24.00 49.58 -5.14
N THR A 731 -23.30 49.68 -4.00
CA THR A 731 -23.80 50.53 -2.91
C THR A 731 -22.64 51.37 -2.37
N LEU A 732 -22.87 52.67 -2.20
CA LEU A 732 -21.96 53.65 -1.62
C LEU A 732 -22.75 54.48 -0.59
N LEU A 733 -22.03 55.21 0.29
CA LEU A 733 -22.56 56.13 1.31
C LEU A 733 -23.14 55.40 2.56
N ASN A 734 -22.97 55.89 3.81
CA ASN A 734 -22.26 57.10 4.27
C ASN A 734 -21.99 57.13 5.79
N PHE A 735 -21.00 57.94 6.21
CA PHE A 735 -20.83 58.59 7.55
C PHE A 735 -20.63 57.69 8.81
N SER A 736 -19.98 58.12 9.91
CA SER A 736 -19.32 59.41 10.28
C SER A 736 -18.33 59.26 11.47
N ASP A 737 -17.34 60.16 11.52
CA ASP A 737 -16.71 60.88 12.65
C ASP A 737 -16.28 60.17 13.98
N SER A 738 -14.96 60.22 14.28
CA SER A 738 -14.32 60.63 15.56
C SER A 738 -12.78 60.41 15.45
N GLU A 739 -11.92 61.43 15.44
CA GLU A 739 -11.28 62.05 16.63
C GLU A 739 -10.41 61.09 17.47
N ASP A 740 -9.13 60.91 17.07
CA ASP A 740 -7.93 61.41 17.79
C ASP A 740 -6.68 61.35 16.85
#